data_AF-A0ABD3GCZ6-F1
#
_entry.id   AF-A0ABD3GCZ6-F1
#
_cell.length_a   1.000
_cell.length_b   1.000
_cell.length_c   1.000
_cell.angle_alpha   90.00
_cell.angle_beta   90.00
_cell.angle_gamma   90.00
#
_symmetry.space_group_name_H-M   'P 1'
#
loop_
_entity.id
_entity.type
_entity.pdbx_description
1 polymer ?
#
loop_
_entity_poly.entity_id
_entity_poly.type
_entity_poly.pdbx_seq_one_letter_code
_entity_poly.pdbx_strand_id
1 'polypeptide(L)'
;MVVEGGGTRTFKKKINEHYQVSLVEGSVELRKLSSPEYGSKKLPEKGSLADVTCVDLTNEVLIFGTARGHLHYYYLDEADAWSSYEYCHCDGGVKRLWANSDGTRVLFEDDRHTIYLHNPFKDQVILVPVEESCEVDGALWDASDPSILSSGTQTKSSGTFSCQSDGAQEITISPTHTWISKTPQDQKQMRHRFEQRLNILHLEEALADAVSLKDSICWEMLISKALEHMNVEMAVKICQHSGNVKLLTSLHALENLEEYLLLQDYILALTGDNDATEASFMKSSRPEAALELRQDLEQWDRAIALARELQSPLEIEISKKYVLQLEKQGDYRQALSYHEQYLRTSILDTEQRTFAKAGIARTSIRLGDIWKGKHLVTECSDSLLYRECAKILEGLNLHEDAAELYVLDGQVKKTIGIYLDMKNFPKTLSLWEKIESPKCYAKYTRALETERKRALEAERKLTEAAAAYVKAEDFENAVRLYLGPLRNPTEAFSIIRKARSMEDAKLTSRYCKNKRDYENVIGFLVLQKRTKEARELAQQQDKMDMYTEQVSDVASEEECSKLGKYYETMGNYEKTRAMFERCDLESSNKSSQNLFRLHMVLENYEATTKTALLIAQQEQESDNYKIAHQQFLDLCKVLKREKQHVPYELSKQLMLLHSYTLVKTLIRLGDHKSCARLLIRVAKHISNFPAHVVPILISTVIECHRSGLKRTAFEYATMLMRSEYRNQITSAYKRKIESIVRKSEKTEEDETATPCPFCKQHIPETQLECPSCQNNLPFCIASGRHLTAEEVALSDVTEKSFSEV
;
A
#
# COMPACT_ATOMS: atom_id res chain seq x y z
N MET A 1 70.62 17.92 67.31
CA MET A 1 71.74 18.38 68.18
C MET A 1 72.97 18.55 67.31
N VAL A 2 73.67 19.69 67.41
CA VAL A 2 74.89 19.98 66.64
C VAL A 2 76.10 19.80 67.56
N VAL A 3 77.09 19.01 67.11
CA VAL A 3 78.46 19.02 67.62
C VAL A 3 79.32 19.57 66.50
N GLU A 4 79.96 20.72 66.73
CA GLU A 4 80.92 21.31 65.81
C GLU A 4 82.33 20.71 66.01
N GLY A 5 83.03 20.49 64.90
CA GLY A 5 84.45 20.14 64.91
C GLY A 5 85.04 19.95 63.51
N GLY A 6 85.56 21.03 62.92
CA GLY A 6 86.78 21.03 62.07
C GLY A 6 86.66 20.79 60.54
N GLY A 7 86.79 21.87 59.76
CA GLY A 7 87.62 21.89 58.53
C GLY A 7 87.02 21.41 57.18
N THR A 8 86.36 22.33 56.47
CA THR A 8 86.23 22.41 54.99
C THR A 8 85.62 21.23 54.23
N ARG A 9 84.28 21.21 54.13
CA ARG A 9 83.46 20.89 52.94
C ARG A 9 82.00 21.16 53.32
N THR A 10 81.31 22.09 52.67
CA THR A 10 79.89 22.40 52.96
C THR A 10 79.00 21.26 52.44
N PHE A 11 78.79 20.23 53.27
CA PHE A 11 77.84 19.17 52.98
C PHE A 11 76.43 19.62 53.38
N LYS A 12 75.55 19.91 52.41
CA LYS A 12 74.11 19.91 52.69
C LYS A 12 73.69 18.45 52.84
N LYS A 13 73.41 18.03 54.08
CA LYS A 13 73.04 16.67 54.45
C LYS A 13 71.60 16.66 54.98
N LYS A 14 70.74 15.81 54.42
CA LYS A 14 69.38 15.52 54.92
C LYS A 14 69.23 14.04 55.23
N ILE A 15 68.40 13.72 56.21
CA ILE A 15 68.21 12.37 56.72
C ILE A 15 66.73 12.17 57.06
N ASN A 16 66.18 11.03 56.67
CA ASN A 16 64.87 10.55 57.13
C ASN A 16 65.07 9.21 57.87
N GLU A 17 63.99 8.49 58.17
CA GLU A 17 64.08 7.21 58.90
C GLU A 17 64.86 6.10 58.16
N HIS A 18 64.88 6.14 56.82
CA HIS A 18 65.35 5.04 55.97
C HIS A 18 66.58 5.40 55.12
N TYR A 19 66.81 6.69 54.85
CA TYR A 19 67.76 7.21 53.87
C TYR A 19 68.48 8.46 54.37
N GLN A 20 69.73 8.60 53.93
CA GLN A 20 70.57 9.76 54.14
C GLN A 20 71.06 10.26 52.79
N VAL A 21 70.90 11.56 52.53
CA VAL A 21 71.41 12.20 51.32
C VAL A 21 72.45 13.27 51.65
N SER A 22 73.53 13.32 50.87
CA SER A 22 74.57 14.35 50.97
C SER A 22 74.92 14.91 49.59
N LEU A 23 74.85 16.24 49.46
CA LEU A 23 75.34 16.95 48.28
C LEU A 23 76.86 17.12 48.34
N VAL A 24 77.58 16.57 47.36
CA VAL A 24 79.05 16.56 47.24
C VAL A 24 79.47 16.96 45.82
N GLU A 25 80.18 18.09 45.69
CA GLU A 25 80.83 18.53 44.44
C GLU A 25 79.88 18.51 43.20
N GLY A 26 78.63 18.99 43.36
CA GLY A 26 77.63 19.05 42.30
C GLY A 26 76.89 17.73 42.01
N SER A 27 77.10 16.70 42.83
CA SER A 27 76.40 15.42 42.77
C SER A 27 75.79 15.05 44.13
N VAL A 28 74.73 14.27 44.11
CA VAL A 28 73.97 13.83 45.28
C VAL A 28 74.35 12.39 45.60
N GLU A 29 74.91 12.15 46.79
CA GLU A 29 75.16 10.81 47.32
C GLU A 29 74.00 10.37 48.21
N LEU A 30 73.23 9.39 47.77
CA LEU A 30 72.16 8.75 48.55
C LEU A 30 72.66 7.45 49.20
N ARG A 31 72.37 7.27 50.49
CA ARG A 31 72.74 6.10 51.30
C ARG A 31 71.53 5.60 52.08
N LYS A 32 71.19 4.32 51.96
CA LYS A 32 70.15 3.67 52.79
C LYS A 32 70.72 3.37 54.18
N LEU A 33 69.99 3.74 55.23
CA LEU A 33 70.44 3.60 56.63
C LEU A 33 70.29 2.17 57.15
N SER A 34 69.31 1.41 56.66
CA SER A 34 69.06 0.02 57.06
C SER A 34 70.07 -0.98 56.51
N SER A 35 70.79 -0.64 55.43
CA SER A 35 71.75 -1.52 54.75
C SER A 35 73.04 -0.78 54.36
N PRO A 36 73.86 -0.37 55.35
CA PRO A 36 75.09 0.41 55.10
C PRO A 36 76.16 -0.34 54.27
N GLU A 37 76.04 -1.67 54.15
CA GLU A 37 76.98 -2.53 53.42
C GLU A 37 76.92 -2.37 51.89
N TYR A 38 75.82 -1.83 51.34
CA TYR A 38 75.57 -1.75 49.89
C TYR A 38 76.14 -0.50 49.19
N GLY A 39 76.90 0.35 49.91
CA GLY A 39 77.52 1.55 49.35
C GLY A 39 76.54 2.69 49.07
N SER A 40 77.07 3.91 48.87
CA SER A 40 76.27 5.09 48.49
C SER A 40 76.15 5.20 46.98
N LYS A 41 74.94 5.48 46.48
CA LYS A 41 74.68 5.74 45.05
C LYS A 41 74.86 7.23 44.76
N LYS A 42 75.65 7.55 43.73
CA LYS A 42 75.84 8.92 43.22
C LYS A 42 74.81 9.22 42.13
N LEU A 43 74.11 10.33 42.29
CA LEU A 43 73.17 10.89 41.34
C LEU A 43 73.63 12.29 40.92
N PRO A 44 73.46 12.70 39.65
CA PRO A 44 72.98 11.88 38.53
C PRO A 44 74.01 10.83 38.06
N GLU A 45 73.56 9.75 37.40
CA GLU A 45 74.41 8.61 36.99
C GLU A 45 75.42 9.00 35.89
N LYS A 46 76.56 8.28 35.82
CA LYS A 46 77.75 8.64 35.01
C LYS A 46 77.41 9.01 33.55
N GLY A 47 77.73 10.25 33.16
CA GLY A 47 77.54 10.79 31.80
C GLY A 47 76.86 12.17 31.77
N SER A 48 76.21 12.57 32.86
CA SER A 48 75.62 13.89 33.09
C SER A 48 76.61 14.82 33.82
N LEU A 49 76.53 16.14 33.57
CA LEU A 49 77.36 17.11 34.31
C LEU A 49 76.92 17.14 35.78
N ALA A 50 77.88 17.17 36.71
CA ALA A 50 77.61 17.37 38.13
C ALA A 50 77.28 18.85 38.40
N ASP A 51 76.01 19.23 38.28
CA ASP A 51 75.51 20.60 38.40
C ASP A 51 74.37 20.76 39.41
N VAL A 52 74.22 19.82 40.35
CA VAL A 52 73.21 19.88 41.41
C VAL A 52 73.54 20.99 42.41
N THR A 53 72.57 21.86 42.67
CA THR A 53 72.68 23.06 43.52
C THR A 53 71.97 22.89 44.87
N CYS A 54 70.86 22.16 44.92
CA CYS A 54 70.04 21.97 46.12
C CYS A 54 69.35 20.60 46.13
N VAL A 55 69.03 20.12 47.34
CA VAL A 55 68.41 18.80 47.55
C VAL A 55 67.46 18.83 48.77
N ASP A 56 66.37 18.09 48.66
CA ASP A 56 65.41 17.76 49.73
C ASP A 56 65.07 16.27 49.71
N LEU A 57 64.66 15.75 50.86
CA LEU A 57 64.39 14.34 51.09
C LEU A 57 63.15 14.21 51.97
N THR A 58 62.09 13.64 51.43
CA THR A 58 60.90 13.19 52.18
C THR A 58 61.01 11.70 52.48
N ASN A 59 60.03 11.10 53.16
CA ASN A 59 60.05 9.65 53.42
C ASN A 59 59.99 8.82 52.13
N GLU A 60 59.31 9.34 51.10
CA GLU A 60 59.01 8.61 49.86
C GLU A 60 59.77 9.15 48.64
N VAL A 61 60.28 10.39 48.67
CA VAL A 61 60.84 11.05 47.48
C VAL A 61 62.13 11.80 47.81
N LEU A 62 63.17 11.59 47.00
CA LEU A 62 64.36 12.43 46.93
C LEU A 62 64.18 13.45 45.80
N ILE A 63 64.38 14.74 46.09
CA ILE A 63 64.18 15.82 45.13
C ILE A 63 65.44 16.69 45.06
N PHE A 64 65.97 16.94 43.87
CA PHE A 64 67.10 17.86 43.72
C PHE A 64 66.96 18.79 42.52
N GLY A 65 67.54 19.98 42.66
CA GLY A 65 67.57 21.04 41.65
C GLY A 65 68.94 21.20 41.04
N THR A 66 69.02 21.57 39.76
CA THR A 66 70.27 21.81 39.04
C THR A 66 70.46 23.27 38.66
N ALA A 67 71.72 23.67 38.45
CA ALA A 67 72.08 25.00 37.97
C ALA A 67 71.52 25.32 36.57
N ARG A 68 71.03 24.31 35.85
CA ARG A 68 70.40 24.44 34.53
C ARG A 68 68.88 24.62 34.59
N GLY A 69 68.29 24.56 35.77
CA GLY A 69 66.84 24.77 35.94
C GLY A 69 66.05 23.47 36.08
N HIS A 70 66.69 22.31 36.19
CA HIS A 70 65.97 21.04 36.28
C HIS A 70 65.64 20.70 37.73
N LEU A 71 64.41 20.26 37.99
CA LEU A 71 64.00 19.58 39.22
C LEU A 71 63.82 18.10 38.93
N HIS A 72 64.60 17.27 39.61
CA HIS A 72 64.51 15.82 39.52
C HIS A 72 63.86 15.24 40.77
N TYR A 73 62.87 14.38 40.56
CA TYR A 73 62.13 13.65 41.58
C TYR A 73 62.49 12.17 41.46
N TYR A 74 63.03 11.58 42.53
CA TYR A 74 63.39 10.17 42.64
C TYR A 74 62.53 9.52 43.71
N TYR A 75 61.63 8.63 43.30
CA TYR A 75 60.79 7.88 44.23
C TYR A 75 61.58 6.75 44.89
N LEU A 76 61.47 6.65 46.22
CA LEU A 76 62.23 5.75 47.08
C LEU A 76 61.37 4.51 47.40
N ASP A 77 61.32 3.54 46.48
CA ASP A 77 60.60 2.27 46.69
C ASP A 77 61.45 1.23 47.45
N GLU A 78 60.81 0.27 48.13
CA GLU A 78 61.48 -0.76 48.94
C GLU A 78 62.38 -1.70 48.11
N ALA A 79 62.05 -1.88 46.82
CA ALA A 79 62.61 -2.88 45.91
C ALA A 79 63.79 -2.41 45.03
N ASP A 80 64.55 -1.39 45.44
CA ASP A 80 65.70 -0.81 44.70
C ASP A 80 65.38 -0.27 43.28
N ALA A 81 64.10 -0.21 42.88
CA ALA A 81 63.65 0.39 41.63
C ALA A 81 63.31 1.87 41.84
N TRP A 82 64.08 2.79 41.24
CA TRP A 82 63.88 4.24 41.40
C TRP A 82 63.33 4.80 40.09
N SER A 83 62.09 5.27 40.07
CA SER A 83 61.55 6.04 38.94
C SER A 83 61.94 7.50 39.10
N SER A 84 62.38 8.12 37.99
CA SER A 84 62.72 9.55 37.96
C SER A 84 61.71 10.33 37.14
N TYR A 85 61.14 11.38 37.71
CA TYR A 85 60.42 12.43 36.98
C TYR A 85 61.28 13.70 36.94
N GLU A 86 61.27 14.40 35.82
CA GLU A 86 62.08 15.59 35.58
C GLU A 86 61.20 16.74 35.09
N TYR A 87 61.31 17.88 35.78
CA TYR A 87 60.72 19.15 35.35
C TYR A 87 61.82 20.12 34.94
N CYS A 88 61.63 20.80 33.81
CA CYS A 88 62.58 21.79 33.29
C CYS A 88 62.04 23.21 33.50
N HIS A 89 62.64 23.97 34.40
CA HIS A 89 62.36 25.39 34.55
C HIS A 89 63.14 26.22 33.52
N CYS A 90 62.42 26.97 32.69
CA CYS A 90 63.03 27.73 31.59
C CYS A 90 63.57 29.11 32.00
N ASP A 91 63.15 29.68 33.14
CA ASP A 91 63.47 31.06 33.49
C ASP A 91 64.81 31.23 34.21
N GLY A 92 65.39 30.15 34.74
CA GLY A 92 66.66 30.21 35.49
C GLY A 92 67.11 28.89 36.10
N GLY A 93 68.34 28.87 36.62
CA GLY A 93 68.86 27.74 37.39
C GLY A 93 68.19 27.59 38.77
N VAL A 94 67.87 26.38 39.22
CA VAL A 94 67.29 26.19 40.55
C VAL A 94 68.38 26.40 41.60
N LYS A 95 68.14 27.23 42.62
CA LYS A 95 69.11 27.55 43.67
C LYS A 95 68.75 26.94 45.03
N ARG A 96 67.46 26.95 45.37
CA ARG A 96 66.91 26.39 46.61
C ARG A 96 65.59 25.69 46.32
N LEU A 97 65.24 24.72 47.16
CA LEU A 97 63.95 24.05 47.13
C LEU A 97 63.52 23.60 48.52
N TRP A 98 62.21 23.44 48.70
CA TRP A 98 61.53 23.02 49.92
C TRP A 98 60.32 22.15 49.55
N ALA A 99 60.39 20.85 49.85
CA ALA A 99 59.27 19.93 49.63
C ALA A 99 58.29 19.97 50.80
N ASN A 100 57.01 19.67 50.54
CA ASN A 100 56.06 19.32 51.62
C ASN A 100 56.38 17.93 52.19
N SER A 101 55.73 17.54 53.30
CA SER A 101 55.99 16.26 53.99
C SER A 101 55.95 15.04 53.07
N ASP A 102 55.05 15.07 52.08
CA ASP A 102 54.75 13.94 51.21
C ASP A 102 55.48 14.03 49.85
N GLY A 103 56.18 15.15 49.57
CA GLY A 103 56.86 15.37 48.29
C GLY A 103 55.94 15.62 47.09
N THR A 104 54.62 15.76 47.33
CA THR A 104 53.60 16.03 46.31
C THR A 104 53.58 17.47 45.81
N ARG A 105 54.29 18.38 46.50
CA ARG A 105 54.49 19.78 46.09
C ARG A 105 55.87 20.27 46.51
N VAL A 106 56.47 21.11 45.68
CA VAL A 106 57.80 21.69 45.94
C VAL A 106 57.77 23.17 45.67
N LEU A 107 58.25 23.94 46.64
CA LEU A 107 58.63 25.32 46.42
C LEU A 107 60.08 25.35 45.97
N PHE A 108 60.39 26.09 44.91
CA PHE A 108 61.76 26.27 44.46
C PHE A 108 62.03 27.73 44.11
N GLU A 109 63.28 28.14 44.29
CA GLU A 109 63.77 29.47 43.95
C GLU A 109 64.78 29.36 42.82
N ASP A 110 64.62 30.21 41.82
CA ASP A 110 65.53 30.31 40.68
C ASP A 110 66.77 31.19 40.98
N ASP A 111 67.64 31.36 40.00
CA ASP A 111 68.84 32.21 40.07
C ASP A 111 68.52 33.71 40.07
N ARG A 112 67.27 34.08 39.74
CA ARG A 112 66.73 35.45 39.80
C ARG A 112 66.06 35.77 41.13
N HIS A 113 66.13 34.87 42.11
CA HIS A 113 65.49 35.01 43.43
C HIS A 113 63.95 35.01 43.38
N THR A 114 63.37 34.41 42.35
CA THR A 114 61.92 34.26 42.19
C THR A 114 61.47 32.90 42.70
N ILE A 115 60.35 32.86 43.42
CA ILE A 115 59.84 31.62 44.05
C ILE A 115 58.65 31.08 43.27
N TYR A 116 58.69 29.77 43.04
CA TYR A 116 57.69 29.03 42.30
C TYR A 116 57.19 27.84 43.12
N LEU A 117 55.89 27.58 43.03
CA LEU A 117 55.26 26.37 43.56
C LEU A 117 55.03 25.39 42.40
N HIS A 118 55.70 24.24 42.46
CA HIS A 118 55.57 23.17 41.49
C HIS A 118 54.75 22.00 42.05
N ASN A 119 53.78 21.54 41.28
CA ASN A 119 53.00 20.34 41.52
C ASN A 119 53.32 19.27 40.44
N PRO A 120 54.14 18.25 40.75
CA PRO A 120 54.54 17.21 39.80
C PRO A 120 53.38 16.36 39.28
N PHE A 121 52.29 16.18 40.03
CA PHE A 121 51.17 15.36 39.58
C PHE A 121 50.38 16.01 38.43
N LYS A 122 50.33 17.34 38.40
CA LYS A 122 49.61 18.12 37.38
C LYS A 122 50.54 18.79 36.37
N ASP A 123 51.86 18.61 36.49
CA ASP A 123 52.89 19.36 35.74
C ASP A 123 52.64 20.89 35.77
N GLN A 124 52.23 21.39 36.94
CA GLN A 124 51.78 22.76 37.13
C GLN A 124 52.79 23.57 37.93
N VAL A 125 53.16 24.74 37.42
CA VAL A 125 53.97 25.73 38.13
C VAL A 125 53.21 27.03 38.32
N ILE A 126 53.23 27.53 39.56
CA ILE A 126 52.58 28.76 39.96
C ILE A 126 53.66 29.70 40.52
N LEU A 127 53.73 30.92 39.98
CA LEU A 127 54.56 31.98 40.54
C LEU A 127 54.02 32.38 41.90
N VAL A 128 54.86 32.37 42.94
CA VAL A 128 54.48 32.83 44.27
C VAL A 128 54.80 34.33 44.34
N PRO A 129 53.79 35.21 44.49
CA PRO A 129 54.02 36.65 44.59
C PRO A 129 54.69 36.95 45.95
N VAL A 130 55.98 37.26 45.92
CA VAL A 130 56.73 37.74 47.09
C VAL A 130 56.96 39.24 46.89
N GLU A 131 56.62 40.06 47.88
CA GLU A 131 56.90 41.50 47.83
C GLU A 131 58.41 41.75 47.78
N GLU A 132 58.83 42.70 46.94
CA GLU A 132 60.22 42.90 46.51
C GLU A 132 61.20 43.05 47.70
N SER A 133 62.34 42.34 47.60
CA SER A 133 63.58 42.44 48.41
C SER A 133 63.66 41.71 49.77
N CYS A 134 63.10 40.50 49.89
CA CYS A 134 63.37 39.62 51.04
C CYS A 134 64.10 38.32 50.62
N GLU A 135 65.28 38.05 51.17
CA GLU A 135 65.90 36.71 51.09
C GLU A 135 65.06 35.71 51.89
N VAL A 136 64.54 34.68 51.24
CA VAL A 136 63.73 33.65 51.90
C VAL A 136 64.62 32.61 52.57
N ASP A 137 64.60 32.57 53.92
CA ASP A 137 65.41 31.65 54.71
C ASP A 137 64.82 30.23 54.82
N GLY A 138 63.51 30.07 54.59
CA GLY A 138 62.83 28.78 54.63
C GLY A 138 61.35 28.87 54.24
N ALA A 139 60.75 27.69 53.98
CA ALA A 139 59.31 27.55 53.74
C ALA A 139 58.66 26.69 54.85
N LEU A 140 57.45 27.08 55.28
CA LEU A 140 56.62 26.32 56.21
C LEU A 140 55.36 25.85 55.47
N TRP A 141 55.06 24.56 55.59
CA TRP A 141 53.82 23.95 55.07
C TRP A 141 52.84 23.77 56.23
N ASP A 142 51.59 24.19 56.06
CA ASP A 142 50.52 23.91 57.04
C ASP A 142 50.19 22.40 57.02
N ALA A 143 50.02 21.81 58.21
CA ALA A 143 49.70 20.39 58.39
C ALA A 143 48.25 20.04 58.02
N SER A 144 47.37 21.03 57.86
CA SER A 144 45.93 20.87 57.62
C SER A 144 45.49 21.35 56.23
N ASP A 145 46.21 22.30 55.62
CA ASP A 145 45.86 22.85 54.30
C ASP A 145 47.12 23.23 53.48
N PRO A 146 47.55 22.40 52.51
CA PRO A 146 48.82 22.55 51.80
C PRO A 146 48.85 23.72 50.78
N SER A 147 47.94 24.69 50.93
CA SER A 147 47.79 25.87 50.07
C SER A 147 48.04 27.21 50.77
N ILE A 148 48.33 27.22 52.08
CA ILE A 148 48.63 28.44 52.85
C ILE A 148 50.15 28.58 53.05
N LEU A 149 50.70 29.72 52.62
CA LEU A 149 52.12 30.09 52.74
C LEU A 149 52.29 31.20 53.78
N SER A 150 53.23 31.06 54.70
CA SER A 150 53.75 32.18 55.51
C SER A 150 55.25 32.31 55.30
N SER A 151 55.69 33.46 54.76
CA SER A 151 57.11 33.81 54.65
C SER A 151 57.54 34.53 55.94
N GLY A 152 58.42 33.92 56.73
CA GLY A 152 58.95 34.52 57.95
C GLY A 152 60.41 34.95 57.78
N THR A 153 60.71 36.23 57.94
CA THR A 153 62.08 36.73 58.14
C THR A 153 62.47 36.61 59.62
N GLN A 154 63.64 36.05 59.94
CA GLN A 154 64.23 36.19 61.28
C GLN A 154 64.68 37.64 61.51
N THR A 155 63.74 38.52 61.85
CA THR A 155 64.07 39.77 62.54
C THR A 155 63.78 39.59 64.01
N LYS A 156 64.84 39.67 64.83
CA LYS A 156 64.81 39.71 66.29
C LYS A 156 63.83 40.79 66.79
N SER A 157 62.56 40.45 66.96
CA SER A 157 61.65 41.06 67.93
C SER A 157 60.34 40.27 67.95
N SER A 158 60.16 39.50 69.03
CA SER A 158 58.91 38.95 69.55
C SER A 158 58.03 38.16 68.58
N GLY A 159 58.24 36.84 68.55
CA GLY A 159 57.35 35.88 67.90
C GLY A 159 58.00 34.51 67.75
N THR A 160 58.55 33.95 68.84
CA THR A 160 59.17 32.63 68.85
C THR A 160 58.10 31.55 68.65
N PHE A 161 58.09 30.87 67.50
CA PHE A 161 57.43 29.58 67.37
C PHE A 161 58.43 28.49 67.70
N SER A 162 58.24 27.83 68.85
CA SER A 162 58.94 26.60 69.22
C SER A 162 57.93 25.45 69.24
N CYS A 163 58.21 24.40 68.46
CA CYS A 163 57.58 23.11 68.59
C CYS A 163 58.26 22.36 69.76
N GLN A 164 57.52 21.99 70.81
CA GLN A 164 57.82 20.75 71.52
C GLN A 164 56.65 20.19 72.35
N SER A 165 56.66 18.86 72.33
CA SER A 165 55.90 17.81 73.00
C SER A 165 55.47 18.00 74.46
N ASP A 166 54.34 17.34 74.74
CA ASP A 166 53.86 16.82 76.03
C ASP A 166 53.63 17.81 77.18
N GLY A 167 52.38 18.27 77.28
CA GLY A 167 51.77 18.68 78.53
C GLY A 167 51.01 20.02 78.49
N ALA A 168 49.69 19.92 78.59
CA ALA A 168 48.72 20.99 78.86
C ALA A 168 48.42 22.01 77.74
N GLN A 169 47.12 22.05 77.40
CA GLN A 169 46.49 22.87 76.36
C GLN A 169 46.45 24.36 76.73
N GLU A 170 46.77 25.21 75.76
CA GLU A 170 46.03 26.46 75.51
C GLU A 170 46.23 26.89 74.05
N ILE A 171 45.26 26.57 73.19
CA ILE A 171 45.23 27.02 71.80
C ILE A 171 44.69 28.46 71.82
N THR A 172 45.57 29.44 71.74
CA THR A 172 45.15 30.84 71.58
C THR A 172 44.86 31.11 70.11
N ILE A 173 43.59 31.01 69.73
CA ILE A 173 43.14 31.26 68.36
C ILE A 173 43.10 32.77 68.10
N SER A 174 43.52 33.18 66.90
CA SER A 174 43.44 34.56 66.36
C SER A 174 42.09 35.25 66.67
N PRO A 175 42.06 36.59 66.85
CA PRO A 175 40.85 37.37 67.12
C PRO A 175 39.74 37.25 66.04
N THR A 176 40.01 36.61 64.90
CA THR A 176 39.01 36.26 63.88
C THR A 176 38.15 35.03 64.22
N HIS A 177 38.54 34.23 65.23
CA HIS A 177 37.91 32.93 65.54
C HIS A 177 37.43 32.80 67.00
N THR A 178 37.37 33.89 67.76
CA THR A 178 37.00 33.91 69.19
C THR A 178 35.55 33.51 69.52
N TRP A 179 34.69 33.27 68.54
CA TRP A 179 33.28 32.85 68.73
C TRP A 179 33.08 31.33 68.70
N ILE A 180 34.10 30.55 68.32
CA ILE A 180 34.04 29.07 68.27
C ILE A 180 33.85 28.46 69.67
N SER A 181 34.26 29.14 70.74
CA SER A 181 34.22 28.59 72.11
C SER A 181 33.04 29.02 72.99
N LYS A 182 32.19 29.97 72.56
CA LYS A 182 31.04 30.41 73.38
C LYS A 182 29.78 29.62 73.02
N THR A 183 29.14 29.01 74.02
CA THR A 183 27.81 28.39 73.87
C THR A 183 26.79 29.49 73.56
N PRO A 184 26.10 29.42 72.41
CA PRO A 184 25.16 30.45 72.00
C PRO A 184 23.92 30.42 72.90
N GLN A 185 23.54 31.58 73.42
CA GLN A 185 22.39 31.72 74.33
C GLN A 185 21.07 31.97 73.57
N ASP A 186 21.15 32.50 72.34
CA ASP A 186 20.00 32.84 71.49
C ASP A 186 19.97 32.06 70.18
N GLN A 187 18.76 31.71 69.70
CA GLN A 187 18.56 31.03 68.40
C GLN A 187 19.14 31.81 67.21
N LYS A 188 19.13 33.16 67.25
CA LYS A 188 19.72 34.00 66.20
C LYS A 188 21.24 33.87 66.12
N GLN A 189 21.91 33.77 67.28
CA GLN A 189 23.36 33.58 67.34
C GLN A 189 23.75 32.16 66.90
N MET A 190 22.94 31.15 67.25
CA MET A 190 23.09 29.79 66.72
C MET A 190 23.00 29.74 65.19
N ARG A 191 22.03 30.45 64.60
CA ARG A 191 21.87 30.51 63.14
C ARG A 191 23.05 31.19 62.43
N HIS A 192 23.54 32.31 62.96
CA HIS A 192 24.73 32.97 62.43
C HIS A 192 25.97 32.07 62.51
N ARG A 193 26.14 31.35 63.63
CA ARG A 193 27.23 30.39 63.81
C ARG A 193 27.12 29.22 62.82
N PHE A 194 25.92 28.70 62.61
CA PHE A 194 25.63 27.68 61.61
C PHE A 194 26.02 28.15 60.20
N GLU A 195 25.57 29.33 59.77
CA GLU A 195 25.90 29.90 58.46
C GLU A 195 27.41 30.09 58.26
N GLN A 196 28.13 30.53 59.30
CA GLN A 196 29.59 30.66 59.26
C GLN A 196 30.28 29.29 59.14
N ARG A 197 29.88 28.29 59.94
CA ARG A 197 30.43 26.92 59.86
C ARG A 197 30.15 26.25 58.52
N LEU A 198 28.96 26.52 57.96
CA LEU A 198 28.58 26.08 56.62
C LEU A 198 29.51 26.67 55.55
N ASN A 199 29.85 27.96 55.67
CA ASN A 199 30.75 28.65 54.74
C ASN A 199 32.21 28.17 54.83
N ILE A 200 32.64 27.70 56.00
CA ILE A 200 34.00 27.17 56.24
C ILE A 200 34.04 25.64 56.02
N LEU A 201 32.93 25.01 55.62
CA LEU A 201 32.80 23.56 55.37
C LEU A 201 33.03 22.66 56.60
N HIS A 202 32.85 23.19 57.81
CA HIS A 202 32.80 22.40 59.05
C HIS A 202 31.43 21.73 59.20
N LEU A 203 31.14 20.76 58.33
CA LEU A 203 29.81 20.18 58.20
C LEU A 203 29.36 19.46 59.49
N GLU A 204 30.25 18.76 60.22
CA GLU A 204 29.89 18.00 61.43
C GLU A 204 29.45 18.91 62.58
N GLU A 205 30.13 20.04 62.74
CA GLU A 205 29.78 21.05 63.74
C GLU A 205 28.51 21.81 63.33
N ALA A 206 28.33 22.06 62.03
CA ALA A 206 27.11 22.66 61.49
C ALA A 206 25.90 21.71 61.64
N LEU A 207 26.10 20.40 61.53
CA LEU A 207 25.09 19.37 61.83
C LEU A 207 24.63 19.46 63.31
N ALA A 208 25.57 19.56 64.26
CA ALA A 208 25.23 19.71 65.67
C ALA A 208 24.41 20.98 65.96
N ASP A 209 24.74 22.08 65.28
CA ASP A 209 23.97 23.33 65.36
C ASP A 209 22.57 23.18 64.73
N ALA A 210 22.45 22.49 63.60
CA ALA A 210 21.18 22.22 62.94
C ALA A 210 20.26 21.28 63.77
N VAL A 211 20.81 20.24 64.42
CA VAL A 211 20.07 19.37 65.37
C VAL A 211 19.47 20.21 66.51
N SER A 212 20.23 21.18 67.00
CA SER A 212 19.83 22.06 68.10
C SER A 212 18.78 23.09 67.67
N LEU A 213 18.90 23.62 66.45
CA LEU A 213 17.97 24.59 65.86
C LEU A 213 16.62 23.96 65.43
N LYS A 214 16.63 22.69 65.00
CA LYS A 214 15.45 21.96 64.47
C LYS A 214 14.69 22.69 63.35
N ASP A 215 15.40 23.52 62.57
CA ASP A 215 14.83 24.30 61.47
C ASP A 215 14.97 23.53 60.14
N SER A 216 13.87 23.38 59.40
CA SER A 216 13.84 22.72 58.09
C SER A 216 14.78 23.37 57.09
N ILE A 217 14.92 24.70 57.14
CA ILE A 217 15.74 25.46 56.20
C ILE A 217 17.23 25.18 56.45
N CYS A 218 17.64 25.07 57.71
CA CYS A 218 19.02 24.74 58.06
C CYS A 218 19.40 23.33 57.58
N TRP A 219 18.46 22.38 57.63
CA TRP A 219 18.65 21.04 57.09
C TRP A 219 18.87 21.05 55.58
N GLU A 220 18.03 21.76 54.83
CA GLU A 220 18.16 21.89 53.37
C GLU A 220 19.47 22.58 52.97
N MET A 221 19.86 23.66 53.66
CA MET A 221 21.12 24.36 53.42
C MET A 221 22.34 23.46 53.66
N LEU A 222 22.32 22.67 54.75
CA LEU A 222 23.40 21.75 55.09
C LEU A 222 23.49 20.59 54.10
N ILE A 223 22.35 20.04 53.68
CA ILE A 223 22.26 19.00 52.64
C ILE A 223 22.79 19.54 51.31
N SER A 224 22.33 20.70 50.86
CA SER A 224 22.80 21.35 49.63
C SER A 224 24.31 21.54 49.66
N LYS A 225 24.86 22.07 50.77
CA LYS A 225 26.29 22.28 50.92
C LYS A 225 27.09 20.97 50.94
N ALA A 226 26.58 19.94 51.61
CA ALA A 226 27.22 18.62 51.60
C ALA A 226 27.26 18.01 50.20
N LEU A 227 26.17 18.15 49.42
CA LEU A 227 26.07 17.67 48.04
C LEU A 227 26.92 18.47 47.06
N GLU A 228 26.98 19.81 47.18
CA GLU A 228 27.88 20.67 46.39
C GLU A 228 29.34 20.22 46.50
N HIS A 229 29.74 19.72 47.67
CA HIS A 229 31.08 19.21 47.95
C HIS A 229 31.19 17.68 47.82
N MET A 230 30.17 17.02 47.26
CA MET A 230 30.11 15.57 47.02
C MET A 230 30.34 14.69 48.26
N ASN A 231 30.06 15.22 49.46
CA ASN A 231 30.18 14.47 50.71
C ASN A 231 28.87 13.71 50.98
N VAL A 232 28.70 12.56 50.31
CA VAL A 232 27.49 11.72 50.39
C VAL A 232 27.30 11.16 51.80
N GLU A 233 28.36 10.68 52.45
CA GLU A 233 28.29 10.16 53.82
C GLU A 233 27.70 11.18 54.78
N MET A 234 28.12 12.44 54.65
CA MET A 234 27.60 13.52 55.47
C MET A 234 26.16 13.86 55.11
N ALA A 235 25.81 13.90 53.81
CA ALA A 235 24.44 14.10 53.37
C ALA A 235 23.49 13.00 53.88
N VAL A 236 23.92 11.74 53.93
CA VAL A 236 23.19 10.60 54.51
C VAL A 236 22.95 10.81 56.01
N LYS A 237 24.00 11.16 56.78
CA LYS A 237 23.86 11.47 58.21
C LYS A 237 22.84 12.59 58.44
N ILE A 238 22.90 13.66 57.64
CA ILE A 238 21.96 14.80 57.75
C ILE A 238 20.52 14.38 57.38
N CYS A 239 20.34 13.53 56.36
CA CYS A 239 19.02 13.03 55.95
C CYS A 239 18.38 12.13 57.01
N GLN A 240 19.17 11.33 57.72
CA GLN A 240 18.70 10.52 58.86
C GLN A 240 18.18 11.41 60.00
N HIS A 241 18.85 12.53 60.28
CA HIS A 241 18.43 13.48 61.32
C HIS A 241 17.24 14.35 60.93
N SER A 242 17.13 14.76 59.67
CA SER A 242 16.02 15.56 59.15
C SER A 242 14.73 14.76 58.89
N GLY A 243 14.83 13.43 58.78
CA GLY A 243 13.70 12.54 58.47
C GLY A 243 13.31 12.52 56.99
N ASN A 244 14.17 13.01 56.09
CA ASN A 244 13.93 12.97 54.65
C ASN A 244 14.22 11.57 54.07
N VAL A 245 13.27 10.65 54.25
CA VAL A 245 13.38 9.26 53.81
C VAL A 245 13.57 9.14 52.29
N LYS A 246 12.99 10.05 51.49
CA LYS A 246 13.08 9.99 50.02
C LYS A 246 14.51 10.24 49.55
N LEU A 247 15.12 11.32 50.02
CA LEU A 247 16.49 11.67 49.67
C LEU A 247 17.49 10.67 50.27
N LEU A 248 17.22 10.17 51.48
CA LEU A 248 18.05 9.14 52.11
C LEU A 248 18.17 7.87 51.26
N THR A 249 17.06 7.38 50.69
CA THR A 249 17.07 6.20 49.82
C THR A 249 17.90 6.42 48.55
N SER A 250 17.79 7.60 47.92
CA SER A 250 18.60 7.93 46.75
C SER A 250 20.07 8.09 47.09
N LEU A 251 20.43 8.67 48.23
CA LEU A 251 21.83 8.85 48.63
C LEU A 251 22.52 7.54 49.02
N HIS A 252 21.80 6.59 49.64
CA HIS A 252 22.36 5.28 49.96
C HIS A 252 22.72 4.47 48.70
N ALA A 253 22.04 4.73 47.57
CA ALA A 253 22.42 4.15 46.28
C ALA A 253 23.74 4.73 45.71
N LEU A 254 24.18 5.90 46.21
CA LEU A 254 25.39 6.61 45.76
C LEU A 254 26.59 6.38 46.68
N GLU A 255 26.40 5.83 47.89
CA GLU A 255 27.44 5.68 48.92
C GLU A 255 28.63 4.80 48.47
N ASN A 256 28.40 3.87 47.53
CA ASN A 256 29.42 2.97 47.00
C ASN A 256 29.94 3.38 45.60
N LEU A 257 29.61 4.59 45.12
CA LEU A 257 30.09 5.06 43.82
C LEU A 257 31.43 5.78 43.95
N GLU A 258 32.50 5.09 43.56
CA GLU A 258 33.88 5.64 43.60
C GLU A 258 34.19 6.57 42.41
N GLU A 259 33.41 6.50 41.32
CA GLU A 259 33.66 7.30 40.13
C GLU A 259 33.17 8.75 40.29
N TYR A 260 34.12 9.68 40.35
CA TYR A 260 33.89 11.10 40.62
C TYR A 260 32.89 11.77 39.64
N LEU A 261 33.06 11.56 38.32
CA LEU A 261 32.19 12.20 37.32
C LEU A 261 30.75 11.68 37.39
N LEU A 262 30.60 10.37 37.56
CA LEU A 262 29.29 9.74 37.67
C LEU A 262 28.58 10.16 38.98
N LEU A 263 29.32 10.24 40.08
CA LEU A 263 28.81 10.75 41.36
C LEU A 263 28.34 12.20 41.24
N GLN A 264 29.13 13.05 40.57
CA GLN A 264 28.77 14.44 40.28
C GLN A 264 27.46 14.53 39.48
N ASP A 265 27.29 13.70 38.45
CA ASP A 265 26.09 13.69 37.61
C ASP A 265 24.83 13.27 38.38
N TYR A 266 24.92 12.23 39.22
CA TYR A 266 23.80 11.80 40.07
C TYR A 266 23.44 12.84 41.12
N ILE A 267 24.44 13.53 41.69
CA ILE A 267 24.18 14.66 42.60
C ILE A 267 23.50 15.81 41.86
N LEU A 268 23.96 16.14 40.65
CA LEU A 268 23.32 17.16 39.81
C LEU A 268 21.86 16.78 39.49
N ALA A 269 21.58 15.50 39.23
CA ALA A 269 20.22 14.98 39.05
C ALA A 269 19.33 15.24 40.28
N LEU A 270 19.87 15.09 41.50
CA LEU A 270 19.15 15.38 42.74
C LEU A 270 18.86 16.88 42.93
N THR A 271 19.67 17.76 42.34
CA THR A 271 19.47 19.22 42.39
C THR A 271 18.44 19.75 41.38
N GLY A 272 18.00 18.92 40.43
CA GLY A 272 16.82 19.15 39.60
C GLY A 272 17.03 19.81 38.23
N ASP A 273 18.28 20.13 37.84
CA ASP A 273 18.58 20.64 36.48
C ASP A 273 18.76 19.49 35.47
N ASN A 274 17.63 18.98 34.97
CA ASN A 274 17.61 17.78 34.12
C ASN A 274 18.37 17.92 32.79
N ASP A 275 18.41 19.13 32.22
CA ASP A 275 19.07 19.37 30.92
C ASP A 275 20.59 19.43 31.09
N ALA A 276 21.06 20.09 32.16
CA ALA A 276 22.48 20.06 32.53
C ALA A 276 22.93 18.65 32.91
N THR A 277 22.09 17.92 33.67
CA THR A 277 22.35 16.53 34.05
C THR A 277 22.46 15.61 32.84
N GLU A 278 21.55 15.72 31.86
CA GLU A 278 21.62 14.93 30.62
C GLU A 278 22.95 15.17 29.88
N ALA A 279 23.34 16.43 29.69
CA ALA A 279 24.57 16.79 29.00
C ALA A 279 25.84 16.31 29.74
N SER A 280 25.76 16.18 31.07
CA SER A 280 26.84 15.69 31.90
C SER A 280 26.94 14.16 31.85
N PHE A 281 25.83 13.44 31.99
CA PHE A 281 25.77 11.97 31.82
C PHE A 281 26.25 11.53 30.44
N MET A 282 25.93 12.28 29.39
CA MET A 282 26.40 11.97 28.03
C MET A 282 27.94 12.05 27.87
N LYS A 283 28.63 12.72 28.80
CA LYS A 283 30.10 12.85 28.81
C LYS A 283 30.77 11.89 29.80
N SER A 284 30.02 11.31 30.73
CA SER A 284 30.55 10.40 31.75
C SER A 284 30.60 8.95 31.27
N SER A 285 31.04 8.05 32.14
CA SER A 285 31.20 6.63 31.85
C SER A 285 29.89 5.89 31.54
N ARG A 286 28.74 6.41 32.00
CA ARG A 286 27.42 5.78 31.85
C ARG A 286 26.40 6.74 31.21
N PRO A 287 26.45 6.93 29.88
CA PRO A 287 25.48 7.77 29.18
C PRO A 287 24.05 7.20 29.21
N GLU A 288 23.88 5.90 29.48
CA GLU A 288 22.56 5.27 29.65
C GLU A 288 21.78 5.86 30.86
N ALA A 289 22.46 6.40 31.86
CA ALA A 289 21.81 7.05 33.00
C ALA A 289 21.02 8.31 32.60
N ALA A 290 21.43 9.00 31.53
CA ALA A 290 20.67 10.12 30.96
C ALA A 290 19.29 9.68 30.43
N LEU A 291 19.24 8.48 29.85
CA LEU A 291 18.02 7.88 29.32
C LEU A 291 17.11 7.40 30.45
N GLU A 292 17.67 6.78 31.50
CA GLU A 292 16.94 6.39 32.71
C GLU A 292 16.28 7.60 33.38
N LEU A 293 17.04 8.70 33.53
CA LEU A 293 16.54 9.96 34.07
C LEU A 293 15.32 10.48 33.30
N ARG A 294 15.39 10.55 31.97
CA ARG A 294 14.26 11.02 31.15
C ARG A 294 13.07 10.08 31.19
N GLN A 295 13.31 8.78 31.34
CA GLN A 295 12.24 7.78 31.53
C GLN A 295 11.51 8.01 32.87
N ASP A 296 12.24 8.25 33.95
CA ASP A 296 11.68 8.47 35.28
C ASP A 296 10.88 9.79 35.36
N LEU A 297 11.25 10.78 34.54
CA LEU A 297 10.52 12.03 34.37
C LEU A 297 9.33 11.93 33.40
N GLU A 298 9.05 10.74 32.84
CA GLU A 298 8.03 10.50 31.81
C GLU A 298 8.19 11.38 30.54
N GLN A 299 9.41 11.84 30.26
CA GLN A 299 9.73 12.63 29.05
C GLN A 299 10.07 11.71 27.88
N TRP A 300 9.08 10.92 27.45
CA TRP A 300 9.25 9.81 26.51
C TRP A 300 9.88 10.20 25.18
N ASP A 301 9.51 11.33 24.59
CA ASP A 301 10.06 11.77 23.30
C ASP A 301 11.57 12.06 23.39
N ARG A 302 12.02 12.69 24.49
CA ARG A 302 13.45 12.93 24.72
C ARG A 302 14.17 11.63 25.05
N ALA A 303 13.56 10.74 25.85
CA ALA A 303 14.13 9.43 26.16
C ALA A 303 14.34 8.56 24.91
N ILE A 304 13.38 8.55 23.97
CA ILE A 304 13.49 7.83 22.69
C ILE A 304 14.56 8.48 21.80
N ALA A 305 14.65 9.81 21.76
CA ALA A 305 15.71 10.51 21.02
C ALA A 305 17.10 10.15 21.55
N LEU A 306 17.29 10.15 22.87
CA LEU A 306 18.53 9.72 23.51
C LEU A 306 18.84 8.25 23.25
N ALA A 307 17.83 7.37 23.29
CA ALA A 307 18.00 5.97 22.97
C ALA A 307 18.54 5.76 21.54
N ARG A 308 18.06 6.57 20.57
CA ARG A 308 18.55 6.57 19.19
C ARG A 308 19.96 7.12 19.07
N GLU A 309 20.25 8.23 19.73
CA GLU A 309 21.59 8.85 19.75
C GLU A 309 22.64 7.87 20.31
N LEU A 310 22.26 7.09 21.33
CA LEU A 310 23.09 6.06 21.95
C LEU A 310 23.05 4.70 21.23
N GLN A 311 22.19 4.53 20.22
CA GLN A 311 21.89 3.25 19.57
C GLN A 311 21.56 2.13 20.57
N SER A 312 20.89 2.50 21.67
CA SER A 312 20.57 1.58 22.76
C SER A 312 19.44 0.62 22.34
N PRO A 313 19.54 -0.68 22.66
CA PRO A 313 18.46 -1.64 22.42
C PRO A 313 17.18 -1.30 23.21
N LEU A 314 17.28 -0.44 24.23
CA LEU A 314 16.17 -0.01 25.06
C LEU A 314 15.18 0.93 24.34
N GLU A 315 15.53 1.50 23.17
CA GLU A 315 14.62 2.37 22.39
C GLU A 315 13.24 1.72 22.20
N ILE A 316 13.25 0.43 21.87
CA ILE A 316 12.05 -0.36 21.62
C ILE A 316 11.20 -0.49 22.89
N GLU A 317 11.81 -0.84 24.03
CA GLU A 317 11.10 -1.03 25.29
C GLU A 317 10.51 0.28 25.82
N ILE A 318 11.23 1.39 25.68
CA ILE A 318 10.74 2.72 26.05
C ILE A 318 9.57 3.12 25.17
N SER A 319 9.67 2.89 23.86
CA SER A 319 8.59 3.15 22.90
C SER A 319 7.33 2.35 23.25
N LYS A 320 7.47 1.06 23.61
CA LYS A 320 6.34 0.23 24.06
C LYS A 320 5.67 0.80 25.31
N LYS A 321 6.44 1.19 26.33
CA LYS A 321 5.92 1.79 27.58
C LYS A 321 5.14 3.08 27.29
N TYR A 322 5.71 3.96 26.47
CA TYR A 322 5.10 5.23 26.10
C TYR A 322 3.74 5.02 25.42
N VAL A 323 3.68 4.14 24.42
CA VAL A 323 2.43 3.92 23.68
C VAL A 323 1.35 3.26 24.57
N LEU A 324 1.73 2.36 25.47
CA LEU A 324 0.80 1.80 26.46
C LEU A 324 0.27 2.87 27.43
N GLN A 325 1.08 3.87 27.79
CA GLN A 325 0.65 5.01 28.59
C GLN A 325 -0.34 5.89 27.82
N LEU A 326 -0.08 6.20 26.54
CA LEU A 326 -1.01 6.94 25.68
C LEU A 326 -2.36 6.22 25.55
N GLU A 327 -2.35 4.89 25.37
CA GLU A 327 -3.58 4.09 25.35
C GLU A 327 -4.38 4.17 26.66
N LYS A 328 -3.69 4.24 27.81
CA LYS A 328 -4.33 4.39 29.13
C LYS A 328 -4.90 5.79 29.36
N GLN A 329 -4.18 6.82 28.91
CA GLN A 329 -4.62 8.22 28.99
C GLN A 329 -5.78 8.53 28.04
N GLY A 330 -5.93 7.74 26.97
CA GLY A 330 -7.02 7.87 26.00
C GLY A 330 -6.63 8.60 24.72
N ASP A 331 -5.35 8.98 24.56
CA ASP A 331 -4.83 9.63 23.35
C ASP A 331 -4.54 8.60 22.24
N TYR A 332 -5.61 7.96 21.76
CA TYR A 332 -5.54 6.88 20.77
C TYR A 332 -4.98 7.32 19.42
N ARG A 333 -5.08 8.60 19.07
CA ARG A 333 -4.56 9.14 17.80
C ARG A 333 -3.04 9.14 17.76
N GLN A 334 -2.40 9.64 18.82
CA GLN A 334 -0.95 9.62 18.93
C GLN A 334 -0.45 8.19 19.08
N ALA A 335 -1.10 7.38 19.92
CA ALA A 335 -0.76 5.97 20.08
C ALA A 335 -0.78 5.19 18.74
N LEU A 336 -1.79 5.41 17.90
CA LEU A 336 -1.87 4.81 16.56
C LEU A 336 -0.68 5.23 15.68
N SER A 337 -0.35 6.53 15.65
CA SER A 337 0.79 7.04 14.86
C SER A 337 2.09 6.38 15.28
N TYR A 338 2.34 6.25 16.59
CA TYR A 338 3.55 5.59 17.09
C TYR A 338 3.59 4.09 16.77
N HIS A 339 2.47 3.36 16.91
CA HIS A 339 2.43 1.94 16.52
C HIS A 339 2.68 1.73 15.02
N GLU A 340 2.15 2.62 14.16
CA GLU A 340 2.39 2.57 12.72
C GLU A 340 3.85 2.92 12.36
N GLN A 341 4.44 3.90 13.04
CA GLN A 341 5.87 4.20 12.90
C GLN A 341 6.74 3.03 13.36
N TYR A 342 6.39 2.43 14.50
CA TYR A 342 7.10 1.28 15.04
C TYR A 342 7.09 0.12 14.03
N LEU A 343 5.94 -0.20 13.42
CA LEU A 343 5.82 -1.26 12.41
C LEU A 343 6.65 -1.01 11.13
N ARG A 344 6.96 0.26 10.80
CA ARG A 344 7.79 0.62 9.64
C ARG A 344 9.27 0.34 9.85
N THR A 345 9.72 0.16 11.09
CA THR A 345 11.11 -0.16 11.41
C THR A 345 11.43 -1.58 10.95
N SER A 346 12.46 -1.74 10.10
CA SER A 346 12.74 -2.99 9.40
C SER A 346 13.32 -4.11 10.28
N ILE A 347 13.80 -3.79 11.48
CA ILE A 347 14.58 -4.68 12.37
C ILE A 347 13.66 -5.46 13.35
N LEU A 348 12.34 -5.33 13.25
CA LEU A 348 11.43 -5.89 14.27
C LEU A 348 11.33 -7.42 14.25
N ASP A 349 11.47 -8.01 15.44
CA ASP A 349 11.16 -9.41 15.75
C ASP A 349 9.66 -9.72 15.58
N THR A 350 9.33 -11.02 15.49
CA THR A 350 7.94 -11.48 15.36
C THR A 350 7.05 -11.01 16.51
N GLU A 351 7.52 -11.08 17.76
CA GLU A 351 6.79 -10.61 18.95
C GLU A 351 6.60 -9.09 18.97
N GLN A 352 7.56 -8.35 18.43
CA GLN A 352 7.49 -6.89 18.37
C GLN A 352 6.50 -6.45 17.28
N ARG A 353 6.46 -7.16 16.16
CA ARG A 353 5.46 -6.94 15.10
C ARG A 353 4.05 -7.27 15.57
N THR A 354 3.86 -8.36 16.32
CA THR A 354 2.55 -8.70 16.87
C THR A 354 2.08 -7.66 17.89
N PHE A 355 2.97 -7.15 18.75
CA PHE A 355 2.67 -6.04 19.65
C PHE A 355 2.15 -4.81 18.91
N ALA A 356 2.86 -4.35 17.87
CA ALA A 356 2.48 -3.18 17.10
C ALA A 356 1.14 -3.39 16.37
N LYS A 357 0.94 -4.55 15.72
CA LYS A 357 -0.32 -4.88 15.06
C LYS A 357 -1.50 -4.94 16.05
N ALA A 358 -1.30 -5.53 17.23
CA ALA A 358 -2.28 -5.58 18.31
C ALA A 358 -2.67 -4.17 18.78
N GLY A 359 -1.67 -3.30 18.95
CA GLY A 359 -1.85 -1.89 19.27
C GLY A 359 -2.64 -1.11 18.22
N ILE A 360 -2.25 -1.23 16.95
CA ILE A 360 -2.96 -0.62 15.80
C ILE A 360 -4.42 -1.10 15.78
N ALA A 361 -4.67 -2.38 16.03
CA ALA A 361 -6.03 -2.89 16.02
C ALA A 361 -6.90 -2.29 17.13
N ARG A 362 -6.41 -2.30 18.39
CA ARG A 362 -7.16 -1.74 19.54
C ARG A 362 -7.43 -0.25 19.36
N THR A 363 -6.43 0.51 18.93
CA THR A 363 -6.55 1.96 18.71
C THR A 363 -7.47 2.28 17.52
N SER A 364 -7.37 1.53 16.42
CA SER A 364 -8.25 1.72 15.23
C SER A 364 -9.72 1.49 15.58
N ILE A 365 -10.05 0.44 16.35
CA ILE A 365 -11.42 0.19 16.82
C ILE A 365 -11.92 1.34 17.69
N ARG A 366 -11.10 1.83 18.63
CA ARG A 366 -11.47 2.97 19.50
C ARG A 366 -11.68 4.28 18.74
N LEU A 367 -10.96 4.47 17.63
CA LEU A 367 -11.11 5.62 16.73
C LEU A 367 -12.27 5.46 15.73
N GLY A 368 -12.93 4.31 15.68
CA GLY A 368 -14.10 4.04 14.85
C GLY A 368 -13.82 3.28 13.54
N ASP A 369 -12.56 2.95 13.24
CA ASP A 369 -12.21 2.09 12.11
C ASP A 369 -12.26 0.60 12.52
N ILE A 370 -13.49 0.10 12.59
CA ILE A 370 -13.81 -1.26 13.03
C ILE A 370 -13.25 -2.29 12.05
N TRP A 371 -13.28 -1.99 10.75
CA TRP A 371 -12.85 -2.94 9.71
C TRP A 371 -11.35 -3.19 9.76
N LYS A 372 -10.53 -2.11 9.76
CA LYS A 372 -9.07 -2.22 9.88
C LYS A 372 -8.68 -2.93 11.17
N GLY A 373 -9.36 -2.61 12.26
CA GLY A 373 -9.20 -3.28 13.55
C GLY A 373 -9.45 -4.77 13.50
N LYS A 374 -10.62 -5.20 13.01
CA LYS A 374 -10.98 -6.63 12.92
C LYS A 374 -10.04 -7.42 12.01
N HIS A 375 -9.64 -6.85 10.87
CA HIS A 375 -8.72 -7.49 9.94
C HIS A 375 -7.36 -7.81 10.60
N LEU A 376 -6.77 -6.81 11.26
CA LEU A 376 -5.49 -6.97 11.97
C LEU A 376 -5.58 -7.96 13.13
N VAL A 377 -6.73 -7.99 13.83
CA VAL A 377 -7.00 -8.95 14.91
C VAL A 377 -7.02 -10.39 14.38
N THR A 378 -7.66 -10.62 13.23
CA THR A 378 -7.68 -11.95 12.59
C THR A 378 -6.31 -12.41 12.08
N GLU A 379 -5.45 -11.49 11.64
CA GLU A 379 -4.08 -11.82 11.23
C GLU A 379 -3.19 -12.24 12.40
N CYS A 380 -3.39 -11.66 13.59
CA CYS A 380 -2.53 -11.92 14.74
C CYS A 380 -2.86 -13.24 15.43
N SER A 381 -4.07 -13.78 15.27
CA SER A 381 -4.51 -15.06 15.84
C SER A 381 -4.31 -15.23 17.35
N ASP A 382 -4.33 -14.12 18.11
CA ASP A 382 -4.12 -14.11 19.57
C ASP A 382 -5.45 -14.04 20.34
N SER A 383 -5.67 -15.01 21.23
CA SER A 383 -6.85 -15.11 22.12
C SER A 383 -7.00 -13.88 23.02
N LEU A 384 -5.90 -13.36 23.58
CA LEU A 384 -5.98 -12.19 24.46
C LEU A 384 -6.44 -10.95 23.69
N LEU A 385 -5.91 -10.76 22.48
CA LEU A 385 -6.29 -9.66 21.60
C LEU A 385 -7.76 -9.72 21.18
N TYR A 386 -8.27 -10.92 20.83
CA TYR A 386 -9.70 -11.10 20.52
C TYR A 386 -10.57 -10.61 21.68
N ARG A 387 -10.23 -11.00 22.91
CA ARG A 387 -10.97 -10.63 24.12
C ARG A 387 -10.93 -9.14 24.42
N GLU A 388 -9.77 -8.50 24.27
CA GLU A 388 -9.60 -7.06 24.49
C GLU A 388 -10.39 -6.24 23.47
N CYS A 389 -10.27 -6.58 22.18
CA CYS A 389 -10.99 -5.90 21.11
C CYS A 389 -12.51 -6.11 21.23
N ALA A 390 -12.96 -7.32 21.60
CA ALA A 390 -14.37 -7.61 21.82
C ALA A 390 -14.95 -6.79 22.99
N LYS A 391 -14.21 -6.61 24.09
CA LYS A 391 -14.62 -5.73 25.20
C LYS A 391 -14.72 -4.26 24.78
N ILE A 392 -13.79 -3.78 23.95
CA ILE A 392 -13.83 -2.41 23.41
C ILE A 392 -15.10 -2.24 22.57
N LEU A 393 -15.41 -3.20 21.68
CA LEU A 393 -16.60 -3.18 20.84
C LEU A 393 -17.90 -3.25 21.67
N GLU A 394 -17.94 -4.05 22.75
CA GLU A 394 -19.06 -4.05 23.70
C GLU A 394 -19.26 -2.67 24.34
N GLY A 395 -18.17 -2.02 24.77
CA GLY A 395 -18.23 -0.66 25.33
C GLY A 395 -18.71 0.39 24.33
N LEU A 396 -18.52 0.17 23.04
CA LEU A 396 -19.03 0.98 21.94
C LEU A 396 -20.46 0.61 21.50
N ASN A 397 -21.12 -0.34 22.18
CA ASN A 397 -22.42 -0.92 21.82
C ASN A 397 -22.46 -1.64 20.45
N LEU A 398 -21.31 -2.06 19.93
CA LEU A 398 -21.18 -2.82 18.68
C LEU A 398 -21.22 -4.32 18.98
N HIS A 399 -22.39 -4.78 19.40
CA HIS A 399 -22.59 -6.13 19.94
C HIS A 399 -22.39 -7.25 18.89
N GLU A 400 -22.70 -7.02 17.61
CA GLU A 400 -22.51 -8.02 16.56
C GLU A 400 -21.03 -8.28 16.30
N ASP A 401 -20.24 -7.22 16.11
CA ASP A 401 -18.79 -7.32 15.90
C ASP A 401 -18.06 -7.88 17.12
N ALA A 402 -18.50 -7.50 18.32
CA ALA A 402 -17.98 -8.06 19.56
C ALA A 402 -18.23 -9.57 19.66
N ALA A 403 -19.45 -10.01 19.32
CA ALA A 403 -19.82 -11.42 19.35
C ALA A 403 -18.97 -12.25 18.40
N GLU A 404 -18.65 -11.75 17.20
CA GLU A 404 -17.77 -12.43 16.25
C GLU A 404 -16.35 -12.62 16.80
N LEU A 405 -15.77 -11.61 17.46
CA LEU A 405 -14.45 -11.75 18.09
C LEU A 405 -14.49 -12.70 19.30
N TYR A 406 -15.56 -12.73 20.09
CA TYR A 406 -15.71 -13.71 21.17
C TYR A 406 -15.85 -15.16 20.68
N VAL A 407 -16.41 -15.38 19.48
CA VAL A 407 -16.41 -16.71 18.85
C VAL A 407 -14.97 -17.15 18.56
N LEU A 408 -14.14 -16.24 18.04
CA LEU A 408 -12.74 -16.51 17.76
C LEU A 408 -11.91 -16.77 19.03
N ASP A 409 -12.20 -16.07 20.15
CA ASP A 409 -11.62 -16.35 21.48
C ASP A 409 -12.09 -17.69 22.09
N GLY A 410 -13.15 -18.31 21.55
CA GLY A 410 -13.74 -19.54 22.09
C GLY A 410 -14.71 -19.31 23.27
N GLN A 411 -15.13 -18.08 23.56
CA GLN A 411 -16.10 -17.75 24.62
C GLN A 411 -17.56 -17.95 24.19
N VAL A 412 -17.91 -19.17 23.80
CA VAL A 412 -19.22 -19.51 23.20
C VAL A 412 -20.40 -19.12 24.11
N LYS A 413 -20.27 -19.28 25.44
CA LYS A 413 -21.34 -18.93 26.40
C LYS A 413 -21.67 -17.43 26.39
N LYS A 414 -20.64 -16.57 26.39
CA LYS A 414 -20.81 -15.12 26.39
C LYS A 414 -21.38 -14.66 25.04
N THR A 415 -20.85 -15.18 23.95
CA THR A 415 -21.36 -14.92 22.59
C THR A 415 -22.84 -15.25 22.45
N ILE A 416 -23.29 -16.41 22.94
CA ILE A 416 -24.70 -16.80 22.86
C ILE A 416 -25.59 -15.83 23.64
N GLY A 417 -25.15 -15.38 24.82
CA GLY A 417 -25.83 -14.32 25.55
C GLY A 417 -26.02 -13.05 24.72
N ILE A 418 -24.95 -12.57 24.09
CA ILE A 418 -24.99 -11.38 23.22
C ILE A 418 -25.91 -11.60 22.01
N TYR A 419 -25.84 -12.75 21.33
CA TYR A 419 -26.71 -13.03 20.18
C TYR A 419 -28.19 -13.19 20.55
N LEU A 420 -28.51 -13.61 21.77
CA LEU A 420 -29.89 -13.61 22.27
C LEU A 420 -30.42 -12.20 22.48
N ASP A 421 -29.62 -11.35 23.12
CA ASP A 421 -29.99 -9.97 23.39
C ASP A 421 -30.23 -9.22 22.07
N MET A 422 -29.44 -9.55 21.04
CA MET A 422 -29.60 -9.05 19.66
C MET A 422 -30.68 -9.76 18.84
N LYS A 423 -31.33 -10.81 19.36
CA LYS A 423 -32.32 -11.64 18.63
C LYS A 423 -31.74 -12.30 17.34
N ASN A 424 -30.44 -12.57 17.30
CA ASN A 424 -29.76 -13.18 16.16
C ASN A 424 -29.71 -14.72 16.26
N PHE A 425 -30.88 -15.35 16.20
CA PHE A 425 -31.09 -16.79 16.41
C PHE A 425 -30.32 -17.76 15.50
N PRO A 426 -30.10 -17.51 14.19
CA PRO A 426 -29.41 -18.49 13.33
C PRO A 426 -27.94 -18.65 13.72
N LYS A 427 -27.24 -17.57 14.07
CA LYS A 427 -25.87 -17.63 14.59
C LYS A 427 -25.82 -18.27 15.97
N THR A 428 -26.89 -18.12 16.78
CA THR A 428 -26.96 -18.79 18.08
C THR A 428 -27.15 -20.30 17.95
N LEU A 429 -27.95 -20.77 16.99
CA LEU A 429 -28.18 -22.20 16.75
C LEU A 429 -26.91 -22.95 16.33
N SER A 430 -26.11 -22.37 15.43
CA SER A 430 -24.85 -23.01 14.99
C SER A 430 -23.79 -23.09 16.09
N LEU A 431 -23.81 -22.15 17.04
CA LEU A 431 -22.94 -22.18 18.22
C LEU A 431 -23.48 -23.10 19.32
N TRP A 432 -24.78 -23.39 19.30
CA TRP A 432 -25.47 -24.23 20.29
C TRP A 432 -25.05 -25.68 20.21
N GLU A 433 -24.76 -26.18 19.00
CA GLU A 433 -24.30 -27.56 18.76
C GLU A 433 -22.93 -27.86 19.40
N LYS A 434 -22.19 -26.81 19.81
CA LYS A 434 -20.84 -26.91 20.39
C LYS A 434 -20.81 -26.95 21.92
N ILE A 435 -21.95 -26.84 22.61
CA ILE A 435 -22.01 -26.81 24.08
C ILE A 435 -22.69 -28.09 24.59
N GLU A 436 -22.18 -28.70 25.67
CA GLU A 436 -22.71 -29.93 26.29
C GLU A 436 -23.38 -29.73 27.68
N SER A 437 -23.58 -28.51 28.19
CA SER A 437 -23.94 -28.28 29.61
C SER A 437 -25.46 -28.07 29.93
N PRO A 438 -26.17 -29.02 30.57
CA PRO A 438 -27.65 -29.13 30.62
C PRO A 438 -28.44 -28.02 31.36
N LYS A 439 -27.84 -27.29 32.32
CA LYS A 439 -28.58 -26.28 33.13
C LYS A 439 -28.92 -24.98 32.38
N CYS A 440 -28.17 -24.64 31.34
CA CYS A 440 -28.48 -23.48 30.48
C CYS A 440 -29.55 -23.80 29.42
N TYR A 441 -29.83 -25.08 29.15
CA TYR A 441 -30.77 -25.49 28.11
C TYR A 441 -32.21 -25.11 28.44
N ALA A 442 -32.68 -25.29 29.68
CA ALA A 442 -34.12 -25.25 29.98
C ALA A 442 -34.79 -23.86 29.85
N LYS A 443 -34.09 -22.77 30.21
CA LYS A 443 -34.62 -21.40 30.04
C LYS A 443 -34.56 -20.95 28.58
N TYR A 444 -33.57 -21.46 27.84
CA TYR A 444 -33.26 -21.03 26.49
C TYR A 444 -34.06 -21.79 25.42
N THR A 445 -34.22 -23.11 25.57
CA THR A 445 -35.05 -23.94 24.66
C THR A 445 -36.50 -23.50 24.67
N ARG A 446 -37.03 -23.09 25.84
CA ARG A 446 -38.38 -22.53 25.95
C ARG A 446 -38.55 -21.22 25.18
N ALA A 447 -37.57 -20.31 25.23
CA ALA A 447 -37.62 -19.05 24.49
C ALA A 447 -37.48 -19.24 22.97
N LEU A 448 -36.62 -20.17 22.53
CA LEU A 448 -36.52 -20.54 21.12
C LEU A 448 -37.76 -21.26 20.61
N GLU A 449 -38.37 -22.15 21.40
CA GLU A 449 -39.58 -22.87 20.99
C GLU A 449 -40.79 -21.94 20.88
N THR A 450 -40.94 -20.96 21.78
CA THR A 450 -42.05 -20.00 21.73
C THR A 450 -41.92 -19.06 20.53
N GLU A 451 -40.73 -18.55 20.25
CA GLU A 451 -40.49 -17.70 19.08
C GLU A 451 -40.50 -18.50 17.77
N ARG A 452 -40.02 -19.75 17.75
CA ARG A 452 -40.15 -20.64 16.59
C ARG A 452 -41.60 -20.96 16.28
N LYS A 453 -42.43 -21.22 17.30
CA LYS A 453 -43.89 -21.42 17.12
C LYS A 453 -44.57 -20.15 16.61
N ARG A 454 -44.23 -18.97 17.16
CA ARG A 454 -44.73 -17.67 16.67
C ARG A 454 -44.31 -17.37 15.23
N ALA A 455 -43.04 -17.64 14.87
CA ALA A 455 -42.53 -17.47 13.52
C ALA A 455 -43.22 -18.41 12.53
N LEU A 456 -43.40 -19.69 12.89
CA LEU A 456 -44.11 -20.67 12.06
C LEU A 456 -45.60 -20.30 11.88
N GLU A 457 -46.25 -19.81 12.92
CA GLU A 457 -47.63 -19.31 12.86
C GLU A 457 -47.74 -18.04 12.00
N ALA A 458 -46.75 -17.14 12.04
CA ALA A 458 -46.69 -15.96 11.19
C ALA A 458 -46.46 -16.33 9.71
N GLU A 459 -45.54 -17.26 9.43
CA GLU A 459 -45.31 -17.79 8.07
C GLU A 459 -46.57 -18.45 7.52
N ARG A 460 -47.27 -19.26 8.34
CA ARG A 460 -48.54 -19.88 7.94
C ARG A 460 -49.62 -18.84 7.58
N LYS A 461 -49.75 -17.78 8.37
CA LYS A 461 -50.72 -16.71 8.06
C LYS A 461 -50.35 -15.94 6.79
N LEU A 462 -49.07 -15.72 6.53
CA LEU A 462 -48.60 -15.06 5.32
C LEU A 462 -48.79 -15.92 4.07
N THR A 463 -48.59 -17.24 4.15
CA THR A 463 -48.87 -18.15 3.02
C THR A 463 -50.36 -18.25 2.72
N GLU A 464 -51.21 -18.31 3.75
CA GLU A 464 -52.67 -18.25 3.61
C GLU A 464 -53.13 -16.92 2.99
N ALA A 465 -52.55 -15.79 3.41
CA ALA A 465 -52.82 -14.47 2.83
C ALA A 465 -52.36 -14.38 1.36
N ALA A 466 -51.14 -14.85 1.04
CA ALA A 466 -50.64 -14.86 -0.33
C ALA A 466 -51.52 -15.73 -1.26
N ALA A 467 -51.97 -16.91 -0.79
CA ALA A 467 -52.91 -17.74 -1.53
C ALA A 467 -54.28 -17.07 -1.71
N ALA A 468 -54.74 -16.26 -0.74
CA ALA A 468 -55.96 -15.48 -0.87
C ALA A 468 -55.82 -14.36 -1.93
N TYR A 469 -54.69 -13.64 -1.97
CA TYR A 469 -54.42 -12.63 -3.00
C TYR A 469 -54.37 -13.22 -4.41
N VAL A 470 -53.75 -14.40 -4.58
CA VAL A 470 -53.74 -15.12 -5.86
C VAL A 470 -55.16 -15.50 -6.30
N LYS A 471 -56.00 -15.96 -5.36
CA LYS A 471 -57.42 -16.26 -5.64
C LYS A 471 -58.24 -15.01 -5.96
N ALA A 472 -57.85 -13.85 -5.43
CA ALA A 472 -58.50 -12.57 -5.68
C ALA A 472 -57.98 -11.85 -6.92
N GLU A 473 -57.08 -12.47 -7.71
CA GLU A 473 -56.41 -11.89 -8.89
C GLU A 473 -55.57 -10.63 -8.61
N ASP A 474 -55.28 -10.35 -7.33
CA ASP A 474 -54.36 -9.28 -6.91
C ASP A 474 -52.92 -9.82 -6.93
N PHE A 475 -52.35 -9.90 -8.13
CA PHE A 475 -51.02 -10.43 -8.35
C PHE A 475 -49.91 -9.54 -7.77
N GLU A 476 -50.12 -8.22 -7.68
CA GLU A 476 -49.13 -7.28 -7.16
C GLU A 476 -48.84 -7.54 -5.68
N ASN A 477 -49.88 -7.65 -4.86
CA ASN A 477 -49.73 -7.93 -3.44
C ASN A 477 -49.29 -9.37 -3.17
N ALA A 478 -49.73 -10.34 -3.99
CA ALA A 478 -49.23 -11.71 -3.93
C ALA A 478 -47.72 -11.78 -4.20
N VAL A 479 -47.24 -11.15 -5.28
CA VAL A 479 -45.83 -11.14 -5.67
C VAL A 479 -44.98 -10.42 -4.61
N ARG A 480 -45.46 -9.32 -4.03
CA ARG A 480 -44.79 -8.65 -2.90
C ARG A 480 -44.61 -9.57 -1.70
N LEU A 481 -45.64 -10.34 -1.35
CA LEU A 481 -45.58 -11.29 -0.24
C LEU A 481 -44.63 -12.45 -0.51
N TYR A 482 -44.64 -12.99 -1.73
CA TYR A 482 -43.76 -14.09 -2.12
C TYR A 482 -42.28 -13.67 -2.22
N LEU A 483 -41.99 -12.47 -2.74
CA LEU A 483 -40.61 -11.97 -2.88
C LEU A 483 -40.03 -11.41 -1.57
N GLY A 484 -40.86 -10.85 -0.69
CA GLY A 484 -40.42 -10.25 0.57
C GLY A 484 -40.50 -11.23 1.75
N PRO A 485 -41.62 -11.26 2.49
CA PRO A 485 -41.75 -12.06 3.73
C PRO A 485 -41.57 -13.57 3.53
N LEU A 486 -42.17 -14.16 2.50
CA LEU A 486 -42.18 -15.62 2.30
C LEU A 486 -40.89 -16.15 1.64
N ARG A 487 -40.07 -15.26 1.07
CA ARG A 487 -38.80 -15.59 0.40
C ARG A 487 -38.92 -16.76 -0.59
N ASN A 488 -40.06 -16.87 -1.27
CA ASN A 488 -40.33 -17.92 -2.25
C ASN A 488 -40.43 -17.30 -3.66
N PRO A 489 -39.29 -17.04 -4.32
CA PRO A 489 -39.26 -16.35 -5.60
C PRO A 489 -39.77 -17.21 -6.76
N THR A 490 -39.71 -18.54 -6.66
CA THR A 490 -40.12 -19.44 -7.76
C THR A 490 -41.61 -19.34 -8.01
N GLU A 491 -42.43 -19.33 -6.95
CA GLU A 491 -43.87 -19.11 -7.06
C GLU A 491 -44.20 -17.70 -7.55
N ALA A 492 -43.48 -16.67 -7.07
CA ALA A 492 -43.64 -15.32 -7.60
C ALA A 492 -43.38 -15.27 -9.12
N PHE A 493 -42.33 -15.90 -9.60
CA PHE A 493 -41.99 -15.94 -11.03
C PHE A 493 -43.04 -16.70 -11.85
N SER A 494 -43.59 -17.79 -11.30
CA SER A 494 -44.64 -18.58 -11.94
C SER A 494 -45.91 -17.74 -12.13
N ILE A 495 -46.29 -16.97 -11.11
CA ILE A 495 -47.44 -16.07 -11.12
C ILE A 495 -47.25 -14.97 -12.17
N ILE A 496 -46.07 -14.34 -12.21
CA ILE A 496 -45.79 -13.24 -13.16
C ILE A 496 -45.81 -13.73 -14.61
N ARG A 497 -45.22 -14.90 -14.89
CA ARG A 497 -45.22 -15.49 -16.23
C ARG A 497 -46.65 -15.83 -16.69
N LYS A 498 -47.53 -16.22 -15.78
CA LYS A 498 -48.96 -16.45 -16.04
C LYS A 498 -49.74 -15.14 -16.24
N ALA A 499 -49.54 -14.16 -15.35
CA ALA A 499 -50.29 -12.90 -15.34
C ALA A 499 -49.86 -11.92 -16.44
N ARG A 500 -48.60 -12.01 -16.93
CA ARG A 500 -48.00 -11.10 -17.92
C ARG A 500 -48.15 -9.61 -17.57
N SER A 501 -48.19 -9.29 -16.27
CA SER A 501 -48.31 -7.92 -15.77
C SER A 501 -46.99 -7.14 -15.90
N MET A 502 -47.08 -5.90 -16.40
CA MET A 502 -45.93 -5.02 -16.60
C MET A 502 -45.34 -4.49 -15.28
N GLU A 503 -46.19 -4.24 -14.29
CA GLU A 503 -45.78 -3.65 -13.00
C GLU A 503 -45.10 -4.69 -12.10
N ASP A 504 -45.62 -5.92 -12.10
CA ASP A 504 -45.04 -7.04 -11.34
C ASP A 504 -43.70 -7.47 -11.94
N ALA A 505 -43.58 -7.45 -13.28
CA ALA A 505 -42.32 -7.71 -13.96
C ALA A 505 -41.25 -6.65 -13.60
N LYS A 506 -41.63 -5.37 -13.42
CA LYS A 506 -40.70 -4.31 -12.97
C LYS A 506 -40.20 -4.60 -11.55
N LEU A 507 -41.09 -4.86 -10.61
CA LEU A 507 -40.72 -5.13 -9.21
C LEU A 507 -39.78 -6.34 -9.11
N THR A 508 -40.08 -7.39 -9.87
CA THR A 508 -39.30 -8.63 -9.87
C THR A 508 -37.96 -8.49 -10.57
N SER A 509 -37.88 -7.73 -11.67
CA SER A 509 -36.60 -7.42 -12.32
C SER A 509 -35.64 -6.68 -11.39
N ARG A 510 -36.13 -5.76 -10.55
CA ARG A 510 -35.32 -5.07 -9.53
C ARG A 510 -34.83 -6.04 -8.46
N TYR A 511 -35.71 -6.92 -7.98
CA TYR A 511 -35.36 -7.95 -7.00
C TYR A 511 -34.25 -8.88 -7.52
N CYS A 512 -34.41 -9.43 -8.72
CA CYS A 512 -33.41 -10.31 -9.35
C CYS A 512 -32.08 -9.59 -9.62
N LYS A 513 -32.12 -8.30 -10.02
CA LYS A 513 -30.91 -7.49 -10.23
C LYS A 513 -30.11 -7.33 -8.93
N ASN A 514 -30.78 -7.10 -7.79
CA ASN A 514 -30.12 -7.01 -6.48
C ASN A 514 -29.51 -8.35 -6.04
N LYS A 515 -30.15 -9.48 -6.41
CA LYS A 515 -29.64 -10.83 -6.14
C LYS A 515 -28.59 -11.31 -7.15
N ARG A 516 -28.26 -10.49 -8.18
CA ARG A 516 -27.37 -10.83 -9.30
C ARG A 516 -27.85 -12.03 -10.13
N ASP A 517 -29.15 -12.31 -10.11
CA ASP A 517 -29.78 -13.33 -10.95
C ASP A 517 -30.14 -12.73 -12.31
N TYR A 518 -29.13 -12.57 -13.16
CA TYR A 518 -29.28 -11.91 -14.46
C TYR A 518 -30.14 -12.71 -15.46
N GLU A 519 -30.27 -14.03 -15.31
CA GLU A 519 -31.09 -14.87 -16.19
C GLU A 519 -32.56 -14.49 -16.11
N ASN A 520 -33.08 -14.39 -14.89
CA ASN A 520 -34.45 -13.98 -14.67
C ASN A 520 -34.66 -12.49 -14.95
N VAL A 521 -33.66 -11.62 -14.71
CA VAL A 521 -33.74 -10.20 -15.06
C VAL A 521 -33.98 -10.02 -16.56
N ILE A 522 -33.20 -10.71 -17.40
CA ILE A 522 -33.33 -10.63 -18.86
C ILE A 522 -34.76 -11.01 -19.28
N GLY A 523 -35.30 -12.12 -18.74
CA GLY A 523 -36.66 -12.56 -19.06
C GLY A 523 -37.74 -11.59 -18.62
N PHE A 524 -37.60 -11.01 -17.42
CA PHE A 524 -38.55 -10.00 -16.95
C PHE A 524 -38.43 -8.67 -17.71
N LEU A 525 -37.26 -8.31 -18.24
CA LEU A 525 -37.09 -7.14 -19.11
C LEU A 525 -37.72 -7.35 -20.49
N VAL A 526 -37.64 -8.57 -21.03
CA VAL A 526 -38.36 -8.95 -22.28
C VAL A 526 -39.87 -8.87 -22.07
N LEU A 527 -40.39 -9.37 -20.94
CA LEU A 527 -41.80 -9.21 -20.57
C LEU A 527 -42.23 -7.74 -20.43
N GLN A 528 -41.31 -6.87 -19.98
CA GLN A 528 -41.52 -5.42 -19.94
C GLN A 528 -41.41 -4.72 -21.31
N LYS A 529 -41.20 -5.45 -22.41
CA LYS A 529 -40.92 -4.91 -23.76
C LYS A 529 -39.68 -4.01 -23.82
N ARG A 530 -38.74 -4.15 -22.88
CA ARG A 530 -37.47 -3.39 -22.84
C ARG A 530 -36.33 -4.23 -23.45
N THR A 531 -36.50 -4.60 -24.71
CA THR A 531 -35.59 -5.49 -25.45
C THR A 531 -34.17 -4.93 -25.56
N LYS A 532 -34.01 -3.61 -25.77
CA LYS A 532 -32.68 -2.96 -25.85
C LYS A 532 -31.86 -3.17 -24.59
N GLU A 533 -32.43 -2.88 -23.42
CA GLU A 533 -31.75 -3.04 -22.14
C GLU A 533 -31.50 -4.51 -21.79
N ALA A 534 -32.45 -5.39 -22.10
CA ALA A 534 -32.30 -6.83 -21.92
C ALA A 534 -31.09 -7.36 -22.72
N ARG A 535 -30.93 -6.91 -23.97
CA ARG A 535 -29.83 -7.29 -24.85
C ARG A 535 -28.47 -6.76 -24.37
N GLU A 536 -28.41 -5.49 -24.00
CA GLU A 536 -27.17 -4.89 -23.46
C GLU A 536 -26.71 -5.61 -22.18
N LEU A 537 -27.65 -5.93 -21.30
CA LEU A 537 -27.37 -6.68 -20.08
C LEU A 537 -26.91 -8.12 -20.39
N ALA A 538 -27.56 -8.78 -21.35
CA ALA A 538 -27.20 -10.12 -21.78
C ALA A 538 -25.80 -10.16 -22.43
N GLN A 539 -25.43 -9.13 -23.20
CA GLN A 539 -24.09 -9.00 -23.78
C GLN A 539 -23.01 -8.74 -22.72
N GLN A 540 -23.30 -7.88 -21.73
CA GLN A 540 -22.36 -7.59 -20.64
C GLN A 540 -22.08 -8.80 -19.73
N GLN A 541 -23.08 -9.67 -19.55
CA GLN A 541 -23.00 -10.83 -18.65
C GLN A 541 -22.73 -12.14 -19.39
N ASP A 542 -22.48 -12.10 -20.71
CA ASP A 542 -22.28 -13.27 -21.59
C ASP A 542 -23.43 -14.30 -21.52
N LYS A 543 -24.67 -13.82 -21.46
CA LYS A 543 -25.91 -14.62 -21.39
C LYS A 543 -26.82 -14.40 -22.61
N MET A 544 -26.23 -14.13 -23.77
CA MET A 544 -26.96 -13.83 -25.01
C MET A 544 -27.85 -14.98 -25.51
N ASP A 545 -27.45 -16.23 -25.25
CA ASP A 545 -28.24 -17.41 -25.63
C ASP A 545 -29.61 -17.44 -24.93
N MET A 546 -29.64 -17.16 -23.63
CA MET A 546 -30.89 -17.08 -22.87
C MET A 546 -31.78 -15.93 -23.32
N TYR A 547 -31.19 -14.79 -23.68
CA TYR A 547 -31.94 -13.70 -24.29
C TYR A 547 -32.60 -14.15 -25.59
N THR A 548 -31.89 -14.89 -26.44
CA THR A 548 -32.45 -15.33 -27.73
C THR A 548 -33.57 -16.35 -27.61
N GLU A 549 -33.50 -17.27 -26.64
CA GLU A 549 -34.60 -18.20 -26.36
C GLU A 549 -35.86 -17.46 -25.90
N GLN A 550 -35.71 -16.49 -24.98
CA GLN A 550 -36.85 -15.73 -24.44
C GLN A 550 -37.42 -14.73 -25.42
N VAL A 551 -36.59 -14.20 -26.31
CA VAL A 551 -37.00 -13.27 -27.37
C VAL A 551 -37.67 -13.99 -28.52
N SER A 552 -37.44 -15.29 -28.70
CA SER A 552 -38.01 -16.06 -29.81
C SER A 552 -39.54 -15.88 -29.96
N ASP A 553 -40.27 -15.72 -28.86
CA ASP A 553 -41.73 -15.53 -28.87
C ASP A 553 -42.20 -14.07 -29.09
N VAL A 554 -41.32 -13.07 -28.91
CA VAL A 554 -41.67 -11.63 -28.85
C VAL A 554 -40.80 -10.77 -29.79
N ALA A 555 -39.89 -11.38 -30.55
CA ALA A 555 -38.88 -10.65 -31.31
C ALA A 555 -39.47 -9.80 -32.44
N SER A 556 -39.07 -8.53 -32.49
CA SER A 556 -39.22 -7.70 -33.69
C SER A 556 -38.15 -8.07 -34.73
N GLU A 557 -38.46 -7.91 -36.02
CA GLU A 557 -37.54 -8.19 -37.14
C GLU A 557 -36.17 -7.50 -37.00
N GLU A 558 -36.16 -6.23 -36.54
CA GLU A 558 -34.92 -5.50 -36.29
C GLU A 558 -34.01 -6.15 -35.23
N GLU A 559 -34.60 -6.80 -34.23
CA GLU A 559 -33.84 -7.45 -33.16
C GLU A 559 -33.30 -8.81 -33.64
N CYS A 560 -34.08 -9.58 -34.40
CA CYS A 560 -33.58 -10.80 -35.06
C CYS A 560 -32.41 -10.50 -36.01
N SER A 561 -32.48 -9.40 -36.78
CA SER A 561 -31.39 -8.97 -37.66
C SER A 561 -30.12 -8.62 -36.88
N LYS A 562 -30.25 -7.91 -35.75
CA LYS A 562 -29.12 -7.57 -34.87
C LYS A 562 -28.52 -8.81 -34.20
N LEU A 563 -29.37 -9.75 -33.78
CA LEU A 563 -28.94 -11.02 -33.20
C LEU A 563 -28.21 -11.90 -34.21
N GLY A 564 -28.70 -11.96 -35.45
CA GLY A 564 -28.01 -12.66 -36.54
C GLY A 564 -26.60 -12.10 -36.76
N LYS A 565 -26.45 -10.77 -36.86
CA LYS A 565 -25.11 -10.13 -36.99
C LYS A 565 -24.21 -10.39 -35.77
N TYR A 566 -24.78 -10.42 -34.56
CA TYR A 566 -24.02 -10.74 -33.36
C TYR A 566 -23.45 -12.17 -33.42
N TYR A 567 -24.28 -13.17 -33.73
CA TYR A 567 -23.81 -14.55 -33.83
C TYR A 567 -22.87 -14.77 -35.02
N GLU A 568 -23.01 -13.98 -36.09
CA GLU A 568 -22.06 -13.96 -37.21
C GLU A 568 -20.67 -13.50 -36.73
N THR A 569 -20.58 -12.42 -35.93
CA THR A 569 -19.30 -11.97 -35.36
C THR A 569 -18.67 -12.98 -34.41
N MET A 570 -19.49 -13.80 -33.75
CA MET A 570 -19.02 -14.87 -32.85
C MET A 570 -18.70 -16.18 -33.60
N GLY A 571 -18.93 -16.25 -34.92
CA GLY A 571 -18.72 -17.45 -35.72
C GLY A 571 -19.75 -18.57 -35.49
N ASN A 572 -20.86 -18.30 -34.79
CA ASN A 572 -21.92 -19.29 -34.59
C ASN A 572 -22.93 -19.22 -35.75
N TYR A 573 -22.57 -19.85 -36.86
CA TYR A 573 -23.34 -19.77 -38.10
C TYR A 573 -24.71 -20.48 -38.02
N GLU A 574 -24.88 -21.48 -37.15
CA GLU A 574 -26.17 -22.18 -36.96
C GLU A 574 -27.21 -21.25 -36.32
N LYS A 575 -26.83 -20.57 -35.23
CA LYS A 575 -27.71 -19.57 -34.60
C LYS A 575 -27.93 -18.36 -35.50
N THR A 576 -26.90 -17.95 -36.24
CA THR A 576 -27.01 -16.88 -37.26
C THR A 576 -28.07 -17.24 -38.29
N ARG A 577 -28.04 -18.47 -38.80
CA ARG A 577 -29.01 -18.99 -39.77
C ARG A 577 -30.43 -18.97 -39.20
N ALA A 578 -30.63 -19.54 -38.01
CA ALA A 578 -31.95 -19.59 -37.37
C ALA A 578 -32.56 -18.20 -37.15
N MET A 579 -31.72 -17.20 -36.81
CA MET A 579 -32.18 -15.82 -36.61
C MET A 579 -32.56 -15.13 -37.92
N PHE A 580 -31.77 -15.32 -38.98
CA PHE A 580 -32.10 -14.72 -40.28
C PHE A 580 -33.25 -15.44 -41.01
N GLU A 581 -33.37 -16.76 -40.93
CA GLU A 581 -34.53 -17.50 -41.48
C GLU A 581 -35.85 -17.04 -40.85
N ARG A 582 -35.82 -16.64 -39.57
CA ARG A 582 -37.00 -16.09 -38.87
C ARG A 582 -37.34 -14.66 -39.29
N CYS A 583 -36.37 -13.89 -39.83
CA CYS A 583 -36.63 -12.57 -40.41
C CYS A 583 -37.29 -12.67 -41.81
N ASP A 584 -37.01 -13.74 -42.56
CA ASP A 584 -37.45 -13.92 -43.94
C ASP A 584 -38.96 -14.19 -44.10
N LEU A 585 -39.70 -14.32 -43.00
CA LEU A 585 -41.15 -14.53 -43.02
C LEU A 585 -41.95 -13.27 -43.39
N GLU A 586 -41.38 -12.06 -43.34
CA GLU A 586 -42.11 -10.80 -43.60
C GLU A 586 -41.39 -9.81 -44.55
N SER A 587 -40.74 -10.28 -45.61
CA SER A 587 -40.48 -9.47 -46.82
C SER A 587 -39.50 -8.28 -46.69
N SER A 588 -38.34 -8.47 -46.06
CA SER A 588 -37.22 -7.53 -46.22
C SER A 588 -36.08 -8.09 -47.09
N ASN A 589 -35.84 -7.43 -48.24
CA ASN A 589 -34.75 -7.74 -49.18
C ASN A 589 -33.37 -7.84 -48.49
N LYS A 590 -33.16 -7.08 -47.41
CA LYS A 590 -31.92 -7.10 -46.61
C LYS A 590 -31.69 -8.41 -45.86
N SER A 591 -32.76 -9.08 -45.40
CA SER A 591 -32.65 -10.34 -44.64
C SER A 591 -32.27 -11.49 -45.56
N SER A 592 -32.91 -11.57 -46.73
CA SER A 592 -32.60 -12.57 -47.76
C SER A 592 -31.18 -12.40 -48.32
N GLN A 593 -30.69 -11.16 -48.46
CA GLN A 593 -29.29 -10.90 -48.82
C GLN A 593 -28.28 -11.38 -47.77
N ASN A 594 -28.59 -11.24 -46.48
CA ASN A 594 -27.72 -11.75 -45.41
C ASN A 594 -27.73 -13.29 -45.38
N LEU A 595 -28.88 -13.92 -45.63
CA LEU A 595 -28.97 -15.38 -45.77
C LEU A 595 -28.20 -15.90 -46.98
N PHE A 596 -28.29 -15.22 -48.12
CA PHE A 596 -27.50 -15.55 -49.29
C PHE A 596 -25.99 -15.51 -48.97
N ARG A 597 -25.52 -14.44 -48.33
CA ARG A 597 -24.12 -14.32 -47.89
C ARG A 597 -23.70 -15.40 -46.91
N LEU A 598 -24.57 -15.73 -45.95
CA LEU A 598 -24.33 -16.79 -44.98
C LEU A 598 -24.22 -18.17 -45.64
N HIS A 599 -25.15 -18.51 -46.54
CA HIS A 599 -25.12 -19.80 -47.25
C HIS A 599 -23.90 -19.93 -48.16
N MET A 600 -23.44 -18.83 -48.75
CA MET A 600 -22.19 -18.77 -49.50
C MET A 600 -20.96 -19.05 -48.60
N VAL A 601 -20.91 -18.48 -47.39
CA VAL A 601 -19.83 -18.75 -46.42
C VAL A 601 -19.88 -20.19 -45.90
N LEU A 602 -21.08 -20.74 -45.73
CA LEU A 602 -21.30 -22.13 -45.29
C LEU A 602 -21.12 -23.17 -46.41
N GLU A 603 -20.73 -22.76 -47.61
CA GLU A 603 -20.61 -23.61 -48.81
C GLU A 603 -21.87 -24.43 -49.12
N ASN A 604 -23.04 -23.98 -48.65
CA ASN A 604 -24.31 -24.65 -48.93
C ASN A 604 -24.88 -24.10 -50.24
N TYR A 605 -24.36 -24.60 -51.36
CA TYR A 605 -24.74 -24.15 -52.72
C TYR A 605 -26.21 -24.41 -53.06
N GLU A 606 -26.82 -25.46 -52.50
CA GLU A 606 -28.23 -25.77 -52.74
C GLU A 606 -29.14 -24.71 -52.10
N ALA A 607 -28.90 -24.37 -50.83
CA ALA A 607 -29.63 -23.32 -50.14
C ALA A 607 -29.36 -21.94 -50.76
N THR A 608 -28.12 -21.67 -51.14
CA THR A 608 -27.71 -20.44 -51.84
C THR A 608 -28.47 -20.23 -53.15
N THR A 609 -28.66 -21.29 -53.94
CA THR A 609 -29.42 -21.20 -55.19
C THR A 609 -30.88 -20.85 -54.91
N LYS A 610 -31.50 -21.49 -53.91
CA LYS A 610 -32.90 -21.21 -53.53
C LYS A 610 -33.08 -19.77 -53.05
N THR A 611 -32.19 -19.26 -52.21
CA THR A 611 -32.26 -17.88 -51.73
C THR A 611 -32.00 -16.88 -52.85
N ALA A 612 -31.05 -17.15 -53.76
CA ALA A 612 -30.80 -16.29 -54.91
C ALA A 612 -32.00 -16.22 -55.87
N LEU A 613 -32.69 -17.34 -56.10
CA LEU A 613 -33.93 -17.35 -56.89
C LEU A 613 -35.01 -16.48 -56.25
N LEU A 614 -35.17 -16.54 -54.92
CA LEU A 614 -36.12 -15.70 -54.18
C LEU A 614 -35.77 -14.21 -54.27
N ILE A 615 -34.50 -13.84 -54.05
CA ILE A 615 -34.04 -12.45 -54.17
C ILE A 615 -34.32 -11.92 -55.57
N ALA A 616 -33.96 -12.70 -56.60
CA ALA A 616 -34.16 -12.28 -57.98
C ALA A 616 -35.64 -12.17 -58.36
N GLN A 617 -36.53 -13.01 -57.81
CA GLN A 617 -37.98 -12.86 -57.98
C GLN A 617 -38.48 -11.56 -57.33
N GLN A 618 -38.05 -11.24 -56.11
CA GLN A 618 -38.39 -9.98 -55.45
C GLN A 618 -37.90 -8.76 -56.26
N GLU A 619 -36.68 -8.82 -56.80
CA GLU A 619 -36.14 -7.76 -57.66
C GLU A 619 -36.88 -7.65 -59.00
N GLN A 620 -37.37 -8.76 -59.56
CA GLN A 620 -38.22 -8.77 -60.76
C GLN A 620 -39.60 -8.15 -60.51
N GLU A 621 -40.18 -8.37 -59.33
CA GLU A 621 -41.41 -7.70 -58.89
C GLU A 621 -41.20 -6.20 -58.65
N SER A 622 -40.00 -5.83 -58.20
CA SER A 622 -39.60 -4.43 -57.92
C SER A 622 -39.09 -3.65 -59.15
N ASP A 623 -39.29 -4.15 -60.37
CA ASP A 623 -38.85 -3.53 -61.64
C ASP A 623 -37.30 -3.41 -61.83
N ASN A 624 -36.52 -4.14 -61.04
CA ASN A 624 -35.06 -4.10 -61.05
C ASN A 624 -34.42 -5.23 -61.89
N TYR A 625 -34.94 -5.46 -63.10
CA TYR A 625 -34.52 -6.58 -63.97
C TYR A 625 -33.02 -6.66 -64.27
N LYS A 626 -32.32 -5.52 -64.31
CA LYS A 626 -30.86 -5.48 -64.53
C LYS A 626 -30.07 -5.98 -63.31
N ILE A 627 -30.55 -5.65 -62.11
CA ILE A 627 -29.91 -6.06 -60.86
C ILE A 627 -30.11 -7.57 -60.68
N ALA A 628 -31.34 -8.06 -60.92
CA ALA A 628 -31.64 -9.49 -60.93
C ALA A 628 -30.76 -10.25 -61.96
N HIS A 629 -30.54 -9.67 -63.14
CA HIS A 629 -29.64 -10.26 -64.16
C HIS A 629 -28.19 -10.38 -63.66
N GLN A 630 -27.64 -9.30 -63.07
CA GLN A 630 -26.29 -9.29 -62.52
C GLN A 630 -26.13 -10.31 -61.39
N GLN A 631 -27.08 -10.36 -60.44
CA GLN A 631 -27.04 -11.31 -59.32
C GLN A 631 -27.00 -12.77 -59.80
N PHE A 632 -27.82 -13.13 -60.79
CA PHE A 632 -27.78 -14.48 -61.36
C PHE A 632 -26.48 -14.77 -62.10
N LEU A 633 -25.94 -13.80 -62.84
CA LEU A 633 -24.68 -13.95 -63.56
C LEU A 633 -23.53 -14.18 -62.59
N ASP A 634 -23.48 -13.41 -61.50
CA ASP A 634 -22.43 -13.53 -60.48
C ASP A 634 -22.54 -14.87 -59.75
N LEU A 635 -23.74 -15.33 -59.41
CA LEU A 635 -23.94 -16.67 -58.83
C LEU A 635 -23.50 -17.79 -59.79
N CYS A 636 -23.84 -17.69 -61.08
CA CYS A 636 -23.35 -18.61 -62.11
C CYS A 636 -21.81 -18.67 -62.15
N LYS A 637 -21.14 -17.51 -62.09
CA LYS A 637 -19.66 -17.43 -62.09
C LYS A 637 -19.06 -18.08 -60.86
N VAL A 638 -19.66 -17.87 -59.68
CA VAL A 638 -19.23 -18.51 -58.43
C VAL A 638 -19.39 -20.02 -58.53
N LEU A 639 -20.56 -20.53 -58.91
CA LEU A 639 -20.81 -21.97 -59.02
C LEU A 639 -19.84 -22.65 -59.99
N LYS A 640 -19.53 -22.00 -61.12
CA LYS A 640 -18.51 -22.48 -62.06
C LYS A 640 -17.10 -22.48 -61.46
N ARG A 641 -16.72 -21.42 -60.72
CA ARG A 641 -15.41 -21.33 -60.04
C ARG A 641 -15.21 -22.48 -59.05
N GLU A 642 -16.26 -22.78 -58.29
CA GLU A 642 -16.29 -23.86 -57.29
C GLU A 642 -16.53 -25.26 -57.89
N LYS A 643 -16.51 -25.37 -59.24
CA LYS A 643 -16.73 -26.60 -60.00
C LYS A 643 -18.07 -27.30 -59.68
N GLN A 644 -19.07 -26.54 -59.24
CA GLN A 644 -20.42 -27.04 -58.98
C GLN A 644 -21.29 -26.95 -60.24
N HIS A 645 -22.24 -27.89 -60.37
CA HIS A 645 -23.18 -27.88 -61.48
C HIS A 645 -24.16 -26.72 -61.34
N VAL A 646 -24.26 -25.88 -62.38
CA VAL A 646 -25.21 -24.76 -62.41
C VAL A 646 -26.64 -25.31 -62.56
N PRO A 647 -27.56 -25.05 -61.62
CA PRO A 647 -28.92 -25.54 -61.71
C PRO A 647 -29.66 -25.05 -62.95
N TYR A 648 -30.45 -25.95 -63.55
CA TYR A 648 -31.20 -25.70 -64.78
C TYR A 648 -32.10 -24.46 -64.71
N GLU A 649 -32.82 -24.30 -63.60
CA GLU A 649 -33.78 -23.20 -63.40
C GLU A 649 -33.09 -21.83 -63.38
N LEU A 650 -31.90 -21.76 -62.78
CA LEU A 650 -31.12 -20.53 -62.69
C LEU A 650 -30.60 -20.11 -64.06
N SER A 651 -30.09 -21.07 -64.84
CA SER A 651 -29.68 -20.83 -66.23
C SER A 651 -30.85 -20.29 -67.07
N LYS A 652 -32.03 -20.91 -66.94
CA LYS A 652 -33.25 -20.49 -67.64
C LYS A 652 -33.66 -19.05 -67.32
N GLN A 653 -33.65 -18.67 -66.04
CA GLN A 653 -34.04 -17.32 -65.63
C GLN A 653 -33.01 -16.26 -66.06
N LEU A 654 -31.71 -16.56 -65.95
CA LEU A 654 -30.64 -15.70 -66.45
C LEU A 654 -30.78 -15.47 -67.96
N MET A 655 -31.09 -16.52 -68.73
CA MET A 655 -31.32 -16.43 -70.17
C MET A 655 -32.50 -15.52 -70.54
N LEU A 656 -33.61 -15.63 -69.81
CA LEU A 656 -34.80 -14.80 -70.04
C LEU A 656 -34.53 -13.32 -69.75
N LEU A 657 -33.91 -13.02 -68.61
CA LEU A 657 -33.51 -11.66 -68.26
C LEU A 657 -32.49 -11.10 -69.25
N HIS A 658 -31.52 -11.91 -69.66
CA HIS A 658 -30.52 -11.50 -70.63
C HIS A 658 -31.16 -11.16 -71.98
N SER A 659 -32.07 -12.01 -72.45
CA SER A 659 -32.86 -11.77 -73.67
C SER A 659 -33.59 -10.43 -73.59
N TYR A 660 -34.21 -10.10 -72.45
CA TYR A 660 -34.86 -8.81 -72.21
C TYR A 660 -33.86 -7.62 -72.25
N THR A 661 -32.69 -7.75 -71.61
CA THR A 661 -31.67 -6.68 -71.61
C THR A 661 -31.10 -6.41 -73.02
N LEU A 662 -30.95 -7.44 -73.85
CA LEU A 662 -30.41 -7.34 -75.21
C LEU A 662 -31.33 -6.59 -76.17
N VAL A 663 -32.66 -6.66 -75.98
CA VAL A 663 -33.65 -6.00 -76.86
C VAL A 663 -33.31 -4.53 -77.10
N LYS A 664 -33.02 -3.77 -76.03
CA LYS A 664 -32.69 -2.34 -76.15
C LYS A 664 -31.40 -2.09 -76.95
N THR A 665 -30.48 -3.04 -76.96
CA THR A 665 -29.24 -2.95 -77.74
C THR A 665 -29.49 -3.31 -79.20
N LEU A 666 -30.25 -4.36 -79.48
CA LEU A 666 -30.60 -4.76 -80.86
C LEU A 666 -31.43 -3.71 -81.59
N ILE A 667 -32.37 -3.04 -80.90
CA ILE A 667 -33.14 -1.93 -81.47
C ILE A 667 -32.21 -0.78 -81.92
N ARG A 668 -31.17 -0.46 -81.12
CA ARG A 668 -30.18 0.57 -81.46
C ARG A 668 -29.28 0.18 -82.63
N LEU A 669 -28.98 -1.11 -82.78
CA LEU A 669 -28.19 -1.66 -83.87
C LEU A 669 -29.00 -1.84 -85.17
N GLY A 670 -30.32 -1.67 -85.13
CA GLY A 670 -31.21 -1.80 -86.28
C GLY A 670 -31.53 -3.25 -86.68
N ASP A 671 -31.11 -4.25 -85.89
CA ASP A 671 -31.47 -5.65 -86.14
C ASP A 671 -32.88 -5.97 -85.60
N HIS A 672 -33.87 -5.58 -86.39
CA HIS A 672 -35.29 -5.76 -86.05
C HIS A 672 -35.73 -7.23 -86.05
N LYS A 673 -35.11 -8.10 -86.88
CA LYS A 673 -35.51 -9.52 -87.00
C LYS A 673 -35.05 -10.34 -85.79
N SER A 674 -33.80 -10.19 -85.36
CA SER A 674 -33.32 -10.85 -84.13
C SER A 674 -34.02 -10.28 -82.89
N CYS A 675 -34.24 -8.97 -82.85
CA CYS A 675 -34.97 -8.31 -81.77
C CYS A 675 -36.39 -8.86 -81.62
N ALA A 676 -37.15 -8.96 -82.72
CA ALA A 676 -38.50 -9.50 -82.70
C ALA A 676 -38.54 -10.94 -82.15
N ARG A 677 -37.60 -11.80 -82.54
CA ARG A 677 -37.54 -13.18 -82.04
C ARG A 677 -37.19 -13.29 -80.56
N LEU A 678 -36.24 -12.49 -80.06
CA LEU A 678 -35.95 -12.43 -78.62
C LEU A 678 -37.15 -11.89 -77.83
N LEU A 679 -37.85 -10.90 -78.37
CA LEU A 679 -39.08 -10.37 -77.78
C LEU A 679 -40.19 -11.43 -77.71
N ILE A 680 -40.36 -12.26 -78.74
CA ILE A 680 -41.30 -13.39 -78.71
C ILE A 680 -40.93 -14.36 -77.57
N ARG A 681 -39.63 -14.67 -77.39
CA ARG A 681 -39.16 -15.51 -76.27
C ARG A 681 -39.54 -14.92 -74.92
N VAL A 682 -39.30 -13.62 -74.71
CA VAL A 682 -39.66 -12.92 -73.46
C VAL A 682 -41.18 -12.88 -73.27
N ALA A 683 -41.95 -12.62 -74.33
CA ALA A 683 -43.41 -12.54 -74.27
C ALA A 683 -44.09 -13.88 -73.95
N LYS A 684 -43.45 -15.02 -74.28
CA LYS A 684 -43.91 -16.34 -73.83
C LYS A 684 -43.78 -16.53 -72.32
N HIS A 685 -42.85 -15.81 -71.67
CA HIS A 685 -42.59 -15.86 -70.23
C HIS A 685 -42.94 -14.54 -69.52
N ILE A 686 -44.05 -13.93 -69.94
CA ILE A 686 -44.43 -12.59 -69.49
C ILE A 686 -44.80 -12.51 -68.01
N SER A 687 -45.15 -13.64 -67.38
CA SER A 687 -45.39 -13.75 -65.93
C SER A 687 -44.21 -13.29 -65.09
N ASN A 688 -42.98 -13.40 -65.62
CA ASN A 688 -41.75 -13.03 -64.91
C ASN A 688 -41.45 -11.51 -65.02
N PHE A 689 -42.30 -10.75 -65.73
CA PHE A 689 -42.14 -9.32 -65.97
C PHE A 689 -43.43 -8.54 -65.65
N PRO A 690 -43.93 -8.61 -64.40
CA PRO A 690 -45.26 -8.07 -64.05
C PRO A 690 -45.40 -6.55 -64.27
N ALA A 691 -44.34 -5.77 -64.06
CA ALA A 691 -44.36 -4.31 -64.30
C ALA A 691 -44.32 -3.94 -65.78
N HIS A 692 -43.74 -4.80 -66.63
CA HIS A 692 -43.45 -4.52 -68.03
C HIS A 692 -44.30 -5.30 -69.04
N VAL A 693 -45.39 -5.93 -68.60
CA VAL A 693 -46.29 -6.72 -69.45
C VAL A 693 -46.72 -5.94 -70.71
N VAL A 694 -47.33 -4.77 -70.53
CA VAL A 694 -47.85 -3.98 -71.65
C VAL A 694 -46.73 -3.41 -72.54
N PRO A 695 -45.65 -2.80 -72.01
CA PRO A 695 -44.51 -2.34 -72.81
C PRO A 695 -43.83 -3.45 -73.63
N ILE A 696 -43.65 -4.65 -73.07
CA ILE A 696 -43.05 -5.80 -73.76
C ILE A 696 -43.94 -6.23 -74.92
N LEU A 697 -45.25 -6.40 -74.67
CA LEU A 697 -46.20 -6.79 -75.73
C LEU A 697 -46.34 -5.72 -76.82
N ILE A 698 -46.28 -4.43 -76.49
CA ILE A 698 -46.32 -3.37 -77.51
C ILE A 698 -45.06 -3.46 -78.40
N SER A 699 -43.89 -3.64 -77.77
CA SER A 699 -42.63 -3.78 -78.48
C SER A 699 -42.61 -5.03 -79.36
N THR A 700 -43.14 -6.16 -78.87
CA THR A 700 -43.24 -7.40 -79.66
C THR A 700 -44.08 -7.19 -80.91
N VAL A 701 -45.29 -6.60 -80.78
CA VAL A 701 -46.17 -6.35 -81.94
C VAL A 701 -45.53 -5.43 -82.97
N ILE A 702 -44.88 -4.35 -82.52
CA ILE A 702 -44.27 -3.36 -83.42
C ILE A 702 -43.07 -3.96 -84.16
N GLU A 703 -42.17 -4.63 -83.45
CA GLU A 703 -40.97 -5.22 -84.04
C GLU A 703 -41.29 -6.45 -84.91
N CYS A 704 -42.26 -7.30 -84.52
CA CYS A 704 -42.74 -8.39 -85.37
C CYS A 704 -43.37 -7.86 -86.66
N HIS A 705 -44.20 -6.81 -86.59
CA HIS A 705 -44.79 -6.21 -87.79
C HIS A 705 -43.73 -5.58 -88.70
N ARG A 706 -42.71 -4.94 -88.13
CA ARG A 706 -41.60 -4.31 -88.87
C ARG A 706 -40.68 -5.33 -89.55
N SER A 707 -40.48 -6.49 -88.92
CA SER A 707 -39.61 -7.57 -89.41
C SER A 707 -40.31 -8.58 -90.34
N GLY A 708 -41.59 -8.35 -90.68
CA GLY A 708 -42.35 -9.21 -91.59
C GLY A 708 -43.01 -10.43 -90.93
N LEU A 709 -42.90 -10.58 -89.61
CA LEU A 709 -43.55 -11.64 -88.82
C LEU A 709 -45.01 -11.27 -88.53
N LYS A 710 -45.84 -11.21 -89.59
CA LYS A 710 -47.20 -10.65 -89.53
C LYS A 710 -48.17 -11.49 -88.71
N ARG A 711 -48.03 -12.83 -88.73
CA ARG A 711 -48.90 -13.74 -87.96
C ARG A 711 -48.62 -13.64 -86.46
N THR A 712 -47.38 -13.76 -86.02
CA THR A 712 -47.04 -13.55 -84.60
C THR A 712 -47.37 -12.13 -84.11
N ALA A 713 -47.18 -11.10 -84.95
CA ALA A 713 -47.60 -9.74 -84.64
C ALA A 713 -49.12 -9.65 -84.40
N PHE A 714 -49.93 -10.32 -85.22
CA PHE A 714 -51.37 -10.40 -85.04
C PHE A 714 -51.75 -11.13 -83.74
N GLU A 715 -51.12 -12.26 -83.43
CA GLU A 715 -51.36 -13.03 -82.21
C GLU A 715 -51.15 -12.17 -80.94
N TYR A 716 -49.99 -11.52 -80.80
CA TYR A 716 -49.74 -10.65 -79.64
C TYR A 716 -50.59 -9.35 -79.66
N ALA A 717 -50.95 -8.84 -80.84
CA ALA A 717 -51.85 -7.69 -80.94
C ALA A 717 -53.27 -8.02 -80.46
N THR A 718 -53.76 -9.23 -80.74
CA THR A 718 -55.04 -9.69 -80.19
C THR A 718 -54.99 -9.88 -78.67
N MET A 719 -53.88 -10.37 -78.13
CA MET A 719 -53.66 -10.48 -76.68
C MET A 719 -53.70 -9.10 -76.00
N LEU A 720 -53.06 -8.09 -76.59
CA LEU A 720 -53.09 -6.70 -76.10
C LEU A 720 -54.48 -6.05 -76.15
N MET A 721 -55.35 -6.48 -77.07
CA MET A 721 -56.70 -5.92 -77.23
C MET A 721 -57.72 -6.47 -76.23
N ARG A 722 -57.34 -7.43 -75.39
CA ARG A 722 -58.16 -7.91 -74.26
C ARG A 722 -58.44 -6.77 -73.28
N SER A 723 -59.56 -6.85 -72.58
CA SER A 723 -60.03 -5.80 -71.65
C SER A 723 -59.01 -5.44 -70.57
N GLU A 724 -58.21 -6.42 -70.13
CA GLU A 724 -57.15 -6.28 -69.12
C GLU A 724 -56.06 -5.26 -69.52
N TYR A 725 -55.59 -5.31 -70.76
CA TYR A 725 -54.43 -4.53 -71.22
C TYR A 725 -54.81 -3.30 -72.04
N ARG A 726 -56.00 -3.30 -72.67
CA ARG A 726 -56.43 -2.27 -73.62
C ARG A 726 -56.42 -0.85 -73.05
N ASN A 727 -56.69 -0.70 -71.77
CA ASN A 727 -56.75 0.61 -71.10
C ASN A 727 -55.35 1.17 -70.77
N GLN A 728 -54.31 0.33 -70.72
CA GLN A 728 -52.94 0.71 -70.41
C GLN A 728 -52.12 1.08 -71.67
N ILE A 729 -52.66 0.86 -72.87
CA ILE A 729 -52.01 1.19 -74.14
C ILE A 729 -52.08 2.69 -74.41
N THR A 730 -50.93 3.32 -74.62
CA THR A 730 -50.86 4.75 -74.97
C THR A 730 -51.52 5.04 -76.32
N SER A 731 -52.11 6.23 -76.45
CA SER A 731 -52.86 6.66 -77.64
C SER A 731 -52.02 6.64 -78.93
N ALA A 732 -50.70 6.80 -78.83
CA ALA A 732 -49.75 6.77 -79.94
C ALA A 732 -49.70 5.41 -80.66
N TYR A 733 -49.71 4.30 -79.91
CA TYR A 733 -49.60 2.95 -80.49
C TYR A 733 -50.96 2.29 -80.72
N LYS A 734 -52.00 2.72 -79.99
CA LYS A 734 -53.35 2.13 -80.03
C LYS A 734 -53.93 2.04 -81.44
N ARG A 735 -53.87 3.12 -82.24
CA ARG A 735 -54.39 3.12 -83.62
C ARG A 735 -53.64 2.13 -84.53
N LYS A 736 -52.31 2.02 -84.36
CA LYS A 736 -51.47 1.13 -85.16
C LYS A 736 -51.76 -0.34 -84.83
N ILE A 737 -51.90 -0.68 -83.56
CA ILE A 737 -52.23 -2.05 -83.11
C ILE A 737 -53.66 -2.42 -83.55
N GLU A 738 -54.65 -1.51 -83.44
CA GLU A 738 -56.00 -1.76 -83.97
C GLU A 738 -55.99 -2.02 -85.49
N SER A 739 -55.16 -1.31 -86.25
CA SER A 739 -55.01 -1.55 -87.68
C SER A 739 -54.42 -2.93 -88.00
N ILE A 740 -53.45 -3.40 -87.20
CA ILE A 740 -52.83 -4.73 -87.37
C ILE A 740 -53.86 -5.83 -87.09
N VAL A 741 -54.70 -5.67 -86.06
CA VAL A 741 -55.77 -6.64 -85.76
C VAL A 741 -56.86 -6.63 -86.84
N ARG A 742 -57.17 -5.47 -87.45
CA ARG A 742 -58.16 -5.39 -88.53
C ARG A 742 -57.68 -6.00 -89.86
N LYS A 743 -56.37 -5.91 -90.15
CA LYS A 743 -55.76 -6.43 -91.39
C LYS A 743 -54.93 -7.67 -91.07
N SER A 744 -55.60 -8.80 -90.87
CA SER A 744 -54.91 -10.07 -90.57
C SER A 744 -54.27 -10.66 -91.83
N GLU A 745 -52.93 -10.69 -91.85
CA GLU A 745 -52.16 -11.46 -92.83
C GLU A 745 -51.54 -12.67 -92.12
N LYS A 746 -51.69 -13.87 -92.70
CA LYS A 746 -51.30 -15.15 -92.06
C LYS A 746 -49.98 -15.74 -92.58
N THR A 747 -49.32 -15.07 -93.52
CA THR A 747 -48.04 -15.52 -94.10
C THR A 747 -46.87 -14.95 -93.29
N GLU A 748 -46.01 -15.83 -92.78
CA GLU A 748 -44.75 -15.46 -92.12
C GLU A 748 -43.62 -16.41 -92.55
N GLU A 749 -42.38 -15.94 -92.47
CA GLU A 749 -41.19 -16.75 -92.76
C GLU A 749 -40.82 -17.60 -91.54
N ASP A 750 -40.59 -18.91 -91.76
CA ASP A 750 -40.08 -19.80 -90.73
C ASP A 750 -38.66 -19.43 -90.29
N GLU A 751 -38.35 -19.74 -89.04
CA GLU A 751 -37.03 -19.51 -88.48
C GLU A 751 -36.00 -20.50 -89.03
N THR A 752 -34.79 -20.01 -89.30
CA THR A 752 -33.65 -20.81 -89.70
C THR A 752 -33.28 -21.78 -88.58
N ALA A 753 -33.11 -23.06 -88.93
CA ALA A 753 -32.87 -24.12 -87.97
C ALA A 753 -31.42 -24.61 -88.02
N THR A 754 -30.72 -24.51 -86.89
CA THR A 754 -29.32 -24.92 -86.70
C THR A 754 -29.24 -26.20 -85.86
N PRO A 755 -28.20 -27.03 -86.02
CA PRO A 755 -28.11 -28.32 -85.34
C PRO A 755 -27.80 -28.17 -83.85
N CYS A 756 -28.50 -28.93 -83.01
CA CYS A 756 -28.27 -29.04 -81.57
C CYS A 756 -26.83 -29.51 -81.27
N PRO A 757 -26.10 -28.85 -80.35
CA PRO A 757 -24.75 -29.26 -79.98
C PRO A 757 -24.67 -30.65 -79.32
N PHE A 758 -25.78 -31.14 -78.73
CA PHE A 758 -25.82 -32.42 -78.04
C PHE A 758 -26.35 -33.57 -78.90
N CYS A 759 -27.49 -33.39 -79.58
CA CYS A 759 -28.17 -34.46 -80.32
C CYS A 759 -28.23 -34.24 -81.85
N LYS A 760 -27.66 -33.13 -82.35
CA LYS A 760 -27.62 -32.75 -83.78
C LYS A 760 -28.98 -32.55 -84.47
N GLN A 761 -30.10 -32.61 -83.74
CA GLN A 761 -31.42 -32.25 -84.27
C GLN A 761 -31.45 -30.77 -84.67
N HIS A 762 -32.04 -30.45 -85.84
CA HIS A 762 -32.22 -29.06 -86.26
C HIS A 762 -33.32 -28.37 -85.45
N ILE A 763 -32.96 -27.25 -84.82
CA ILE A 763 -33.81 -26.47 -83.90
C ILE A 763 -33.74 -25.00 -84.34
N PRO A 764 -34.82 -24.22 -84.21
CA PRO A 764 -34.79 -22.78 -84.48
C PRO A 764 -33.66 -22.06 -83.72
N GLU A 765 -32.91 -21.17 -84.38
CA GLU A 765 -31.75 -20.45 -83.82
C GLU A 765 -32.04 -19.76 -82.47
N THR A 766 -33.25 -19.24 -82.26
CA THR A 766 -33.64 -18.57 -81.02
C THR A 766 -34.35 -19.49 -80.01
N GLN A 767 -34.42 -20.79 -80.24
CA GLN A 767 -34.85 -21.75 -79.22
C GLN A 767 -33.64 -22.27 -78.44
N LEU A 768 -33.72 -22.19 -77.12
CA LEU A 768 -32.61 -22.54 -76.20
C LEU A 768 -32.84 -23.85 -75.44
N GLU A 769 -33.94 -24.55 -75.71
CA GLU A 769 -34.27 -25.85 -75.13
C GLU A 769 -34.49 -26.82 -76.28
N CYS A 770 -33.74 -27.93 -76.31
CA CYS A 770 -33.91 -28.93 -77.34
C CYS A 770 -35.13 -29.82 -77.05
N PRO A 771 -36.13 -29.91 -77.95
CA PRO A 771 -37.29 -30.77 -77.72
C PRO A 771 -36.95 -32.26 -77.74
N SER A 772 -35.82 -32.65 -78.36
CA SER A 772 -35.41 -34.05 -78.47
C SER A 772 -34.55 -34.53 -77.29
N CYS A 773 -33.56 -33.76 -76.85
CA CYS A 773 -32.68 -34.14 -75.74
C CYS A 773 -32.99 -33.43 -74.41
N GLN A 774 -33.95 -32.50 -74.38
CA GLN A 774 -34.36 -31.71 -73.21
C GLN A 774 -33.25 -30.90 -72.54
N ASN A 775 -32.07 -30.80 -73.16
CA ASN A 775 -30.96 -29.99 -72.66
C ASN A 775 -31.14 -28.50 -72.98
N ASN A 776 -30.69 -27.65 -72.05
CA ASN A 776 -30.48 -26.22 -72.32
C ASN A 776 -29.26 -26.05 -73.22
N LEU A 777 -29.46 -25.33 -74.32
CA LEU A 777 -28.41 -25.06 -75.29
C LEU A 777 -27.61 -23.84 -74.83
N PRO A 778 -26.26 -23.90 -74.87
CA PRO A 778 -25.45 -22.71 -74.67
C PRO A 778 -25.82 -21.67 -75.75
N PHE A 779 -25.75 -20.39 -75.40
CA PHE A 779 -26.19 -19.31 -76.27
C PHE A 779 -25.13 -18.20 -76.36
N CYS A 780 -25.12 -17.50 -77.48
CA CYS A 780 -24.26 -16.35 -77.70
C CYS A 780 -24.77 -15.15 -76.89
N ILE A 781 -23.92 -14.57 -76.04
CA ILE A 781 -24.25 -13.38 -75.22
C ILE A 781 -24.57 -12.15 -76.09
N ALA A 782 -23.99 -12.02 -77.28
CA ALA A 782 -24.23 -10.87 -78.14
C ALA A 782 -25.53 -10.98 -78.95
N SER A 783 -25.84 -12.17 -79.48
CA SER A 783 -26.98 -12.38 -80.38
C SER A 783 -28.21 -13.01 -79.69
N GLY A 784 -28.03 -13.64 -78.54
CA GLY A 784 -29.07 -14.36 -77.80
C GLY A 784 -29.53 -15.67 -78.46
N ARG A 785 -28.83 -16.16 -79.50
CA ARG A 785 -29.11 -17.41 -80.25
C ARG A 785 -28.37 -18.59 -79.63
N HIS A 786 -28.87 -19.81 -79.81
CA HIS A 786 -28.13 -20.99 -79.38
C HIS A 786 -26.88 -21.21 -80.23
N LEU A 787 -25.84 -21.79 -79.63
CA LEU A 787 -24.58 -22.12 -80.29
C LEU A 787 -24.63 -23.52 -80.88
N THR A 788 -24.01 -23.70 -82.04
CA THR A 788 -23.75 -25.01 -82.65
C THR A 788 -22.52 -25.68 -82.02
N ALA A 789 -22.33 -26.99 -82.22
CA ALA A 789 -21.20 -27.72 -81.66
C ALA A 789 -19.82 -27.11 -82.01
N GLU A 790 -19.68 -26.54 -83.22
CA GLU A 790 -18.46 -25.88 -83.68
C GLU A 790 -18.20 -24.55 -82.95
N GLU A 791 -19.26 -23.77 -82.72
CA GLU A 791 -19.18 -22.50 -82.00
C GLU A 791 -18.92 -22.69 -80.50
N VAL A 792 -19.46 -23.77 -79.91
CA VAL A 792 -19.17 -24.14 -78.51
C VAL A 792 -17.68 -24.44 -78.32
N ALA A 793 -17.07 -25.20 -79.24
CA ALA A 793 -15.65 -25.53 -79.17
C ALA A 793 -14.73 -24.30 -79.28
N LEU A 794 -15.15 -23.26 -80.00
CA LEU A 794 -14.44 -21.96 -80.08
C LEU A 794 -14.58 -21.12 -78.79
N SER A 795 -15.70 -21.28 -78.07
CA SER A 795 -15.95 -20.54 -76.83
C SER A 795 -15.13 -21.06 -75.63
N ASP A 796 -14.85 -22.37 -75.54
CA ASP A 796 -14.01 -22.95 -74.47
C ASP A 796 -12.53 -22.51 -74.59
N VAL A 797 -12.07 -22.15 -75.79
CA VAL A 797 -10.70 -21.64 -76.04
C VAL A 797 -10.55 -20.16 -75.63
N THR A 798 -11.65 -19.40 -75.55
CA THR A 798 -11.66 -17.95 -75.34
C THR A 798 -12.02 -17.51 -73.90
N GLU A 799 -12.42 -18.43 -73.00
CA GLU A 799 -12.59 -18.11 -71.57
C GLU A 799 -11.29 -17.63 -70.90
N LYS A 800 -10.11 -17.89 -71.49
CA LYS A 800 -8.82 -17.34 -71.03
C LYS A 800 -8.54 -15.89 -71.43
N SER A 801 -9.34 -15.27 -72.32
CA SER A 801 -9.01 -13.95 -72.88
C SER A 801 -10.10 -12.87 -72.74
N PHE A 802 -11.26 -13.16 -72.15
CA PHE A 802 -12.39 -12.21 -72.06
C PHE A 802 -12.76 -11.75 -70.64
N SER A 803 -11.82 -11.82 -69.68
CA SER A 803 -12.03 -11.31 -68.31
C SER A 803 -11.90 -9.78 -68.16
N GLU A 804 -11.80 -9.01 -69.25
CA GLU A 804 -11.60 -7.55 -69.24
C GLU A 804 -12.72 -6.72 -69.94
N VAL A 805 -13.91 -7.29 -70.13
CA VAL A 805 -15.12 -6.53 -70.53
C VAL A 805 -16.26 -6.84 -69.58
#